data_AF-A0A6A3YK01-F1
#
_entry.id   AF-A0A6A3YK01-F1
#
_cell.length_a   1.000
_cell.length_b   1.000
_cell.length_c   1.000
_cell.angle_alpha   90.00
_cell.angle_beta   90.00
_cell.angle_gamma   90.00
#
_symmetry.space_group_name_H-M   'P 1'
#
loop_
_entity.id
_entity.type
_entity.pdbx_description
1 polymer ?
#
loop_
_entity_poly.entity_id
_entity_poly.type
_entity_poly.pdbx_seq_one_letter_code
_entity_poly.pdbx_strand_id
1 'polypeptide(L)'
;MFAGTLLAAIAFAGAEAVSTPRFRSSDISPRRLPSAHNVKHILHFSDVHLNISESLNATESAEMQFEYGDDAPIALLTSALEFAKVLMPNPDFFLYTGDHVVHGDLTDEFLAETVETNVETLVHYYATADNDTNLDITALIGNSDTSPDYKMNVTDPTTEVNPSISLISAAWQDTLSKSNLDWFNHRGYLTYDLDDKLVVLTLNTVPYSPSHTPNTTNMSDPFGQFAWLNETLVELRRADKFAYIVGHIPPIIDSFSGAQMWEAAYIATYKAIVSDFADIIKAQFFAHVHSIEFRVPLSSEQQAQEAANGTELVPLFISAAISPIYDNNPAFMVWDFDATTYELLDFTVYGTNISSDSQELHWQPLFKASSAYNVSSLRTSELNAFVDRAASDPALLEQYYYNSKAQSYLQSPCQDVACQSKWLCTTQWYTKSEIIEASPYKIRLADMDDVAWKCTAAFVLGAAAHYFISSQLLSDVKSSSNSSSNAESKSSETAVESRSEASSRSSSGSSEDWEGEDSASWVPHKMVMCVRTDLKMGKGKIAAQCCHATLGAYKRASKRTPDAVRAWEMLGQAKVCLKVDSEEEMLALAERAAEHGLVNYVVVDAGRTQIAPDSKTVLSIGPAPLKAIDEITGHLKLM
;
A
#
# COMPACT_ATOMS: atom_id res chain seq x y z
N MET A 1 -48.98 -2.23 -3.46
CA MET A 1 -49.29 -3.67 -3.61
C MET A 1 -48.51 -4.14 -4.83
N PHE A 2 -47.40 -4.85 -4.77
CA PHE A 2 -46.88 -5.80 -3.79
C PHE A 2 -45.58 -5.32 -3.16
N ALA A 3 -45.43 -5.61 -1.87
CA ALA A 3 -44.17 -5.57 -1.13
C ALA A 3 -43.42 -6.88 -1.40
N GLY A 4 -42.11 -6.80 -1.59
CA GLY A 4 -41.20 -7.94 -1.69
C GLY A 4 -40.06 -7.71 -0.72
N THR A 5 -40.36 -7.77 0.57
CA THR A 5 -39.39 -7.85 1.66
C THR A 5 -38.72 -9.22 1.57
N LEU A 6 -37.46 -9.30 1.13
CA LEU A 6 -36.64 -10.49 1.35
C LEU A 6 -35.95 -10.30 2.71
N LEU A 7 -36.57 -10.83 3.75
CA LEU A 7 -35.94 -10.98 5.06
C LEU A 7 -34.82 -12.02 4.93
N ALA A 8 -33.56 -11.58 4.96
CA ALA A 8 -32.46 -12.41 5.45
C ALA A 8 -32.40 -12.24 6.98
N ALA A 9 -33.31 -12.92 7.67
CA ALA A 9 -33.21 -13.11 9.10
C ALA A 9 -31.93 -13.92 9.38
N ILE A 10 -30.88 -13.22 9.85
CA ILE A 10 -29.72 -13.85 10.44
C ILE A 10 -30.22 -14.77 11.56
N ALA A 11 -29.93 -16.07 11.42
CA ALA A 11 -30.34 -17.11 12.34
C ALA A 11 -29.57 -17.02 13.67
N PHE A 12 -29.89 -16.02 14.50
CA PHE A 12 -29.54 -16.00 15.93
C PHE A 12 -30.73 -16.43 16.77
N ALA A 13 -31.15 -17.70 16.64
CA ALA A 13 -32.03 -18.35 17.61
C ALA A 13 -31.92 -19.88 17.55
N GLY A 14 -31.10 -20.44 18.45
CA GLY A 14 -31.29 -21.78 19.00
C GLY A 14 -30.97 -22.98 18.10
N ALA A 15 -29.68 -23.32 17.99
CA ALA A 15 -29.25 -24.70 17.83
C ALA A 15 -28.26 -25.03 18.96
N GLU A 16 -28.62 -26.04 19.76
CA GLU A 16 -27.86 -26.55 20.89
C GLU A 16 -26.47 -27.05 20.46
N ALA A 17 -25.47 -26.70 21.27
CA ALA A 17 -24.25 -27.46 21.54
C ALA A 17 -23.72 -28.36 20.41
N VAL A 18 -23.20 -27.76 19.34
CA VAL A 18 -22.13 -28.37 18.55
C VAL A 18 -20.85 -27.65 18.94
N SER A 19 -19.85 -28.41 19.37
CA SER A 19 -18.62 -27.90 19.98
C SER A 19 -17.90 -26.92 19.06
N THR A 20 -18.01 -25.63 19.38
CA THR A 20 -17.08 -24.61 18.91
C THR A 20 -15.66 -24.99 19.36
N PRO A 21 -14.63 -24.78 18.53
CA PRO A 21 -13.26 -24.88 19.01
C PRO A 21 -13.13 -23.86 20.15
N ARG A 22 -12.81 -24.35 21.34
CA ARG A 22 -12.51 -23.47 22.47
C ARG A 22 -11.31 -22.61 22.07
N PHE A 23 -11.56 -21.33 21.81
CA PHE A 23 -10.54 -20.30 21.94
C PHE A 23 -9.90 -20.46 23.32
N ARG A 24 -8.65 -20.90 23.34
CA ARG A 24 -7.79 -20.70 24.50
C ARG A 24 -7.31 -19.27 24.38
N SER A 25 -7.90 -18.38 25.17
CA SER A 25 -7.35 -17.05 25.37
C SER A 25 -5.90 -17.20 25.84
N SER A 26 -4.95 -16.89 24.96
CA SER A 26 -3.66 -16.39 25.39
C SER A 26 -3.92 -15.08 26.16
N ASP A 27 -3.13 -14.86 27.19
CA ASP A 27 -3.43 -14.06 28.38
C ASP A 27 -3.31 -12.54 28.16
N ILE A 28 -3.94 -12.01 27.10
CA ILE A 28 -4.00 -10.58 26.77
C ILE A 28 -5.42 -10.22 26.34
N SER A 29 -6.36 -10.16 27.28
CA SER A 29 -7.60 -9.41 27.04
C SER A 29 -7.24 -7.93 26.84
N PRO A 30 -7.72 -7.25 25.77
CA PRO A 30 -7.45 -5.84 25.59
C PRO A 30 -7.93 -5.07 26.82
N ARG A 31 -7.00 -4.35 27.48
CA ARG A 31 -7.37 -3.47 28.59
C ARG A 31 -8.02 -2.23 27.99
N ARG A 32 -9.21 -1.88 28.46
CA ARG A 32 -9.87 -0.61 28.12
C ARG A 32 -8.89 0.55 28.29
N LEU A 33 -8.81 1.40 27.27
CA LEU A 33 -8.00 2.62 27.37
C LEU A 33 -8.59 3.52 28.47
N PRO A 34 -7.77 4.01 29.42
CA PRO A 34 -8.24 4.98 30.40
C PRO A 34 -8.48 6.32 29.70
N SER A 35 -9.71 6.85 29.78
CA SER A 35 -10.00 8.20 29.31
C SER A 35 -9.33 9.22 30.23
N ALA A 36 -8.26 9.87 29.79
CA ALA A 36 -7.81 11.10 30.44
C ALA A 36 -8.92 12.15 30.27
N HIS A 37 -9.18 12.97 31.29
CA HIS A 37 -10.32 13.90 31.32
C HIS A 37 -10.42 14.91 30.15
N ASN A 38 -9.40 15.01 29.29
CA ASN A 38 -9.38 15.90 28.13
C ASN A 38 -8.94 15.24 26.81
N VAL A 39 -8.96 13.90 26.73
CA VAL A 39 -8.63 13.16 25.49
C VAL A 39 -9.86 12.43 25.01
N LYS A 40 -10.20 12.65 23.74
CA LYS A 40 -11.25 11.95 23.00
C LYS A 40 -10.62 11.02 21.96
N HIS A 41 -11.41 10.07 21.47
CA HIS A 41 -10.91 9.01 20.61
C HIS A 41 -11.73 8.83 19.31
N ILE A 42 -11.01 8.71 18.19
CA ILE A 42 -11.58 8.31 16.90
C ILE A 42 -11.18 6.86 16.63
N LEU A 43 -12.15 5.99 16.42
CA LEU A 43 -11.91 4.64 15.89
C LEU A 43 -11.98 4.71 14.36
N HIS A 44 -10.89 4.34 13.68
CA HIS A 44 -10.76 4.50 12.23
C HIS A 44 -10.50 3.16 11.54
N PHE A 45 -11.46 2.76 10.69
CA PHE A 45 -11.39 1.62 9.79
C PHE A 45 -11.37 2.10 8.33
N SER A 46 -10.68 1.39 7.45
CA SER A 46 -10.67 1.68 6.02
C SER A 46 -10.21 0.48 5.20
N ASP A 47 -10.37 0.58 3.88
CA ASP A 47 -9.84 -0.35 2.89
C ASP A 47 -10.12 -1.81 3.32
N VAL A 48 -11.39 -2.08 3.65
CA VAL A 48 -11.80 -3.43 4.04
C VAL A 48 -11.76 -4.34 2.86
N HIS A 49 -12.18 -3.85 1.69
CA HIS A 49 -12.31 -4.65 0.48
C HIS A 49 -12.97 -5.99 0.77
N LEU A 50 -14.19 -5.93 1.29
CA LEU A 50 -14.92 -7.12 1.71
C LEU A 50 -15.09 -8.04 0.50
N ASN A 51 -14.65 -9.28 0.66
CA ASN A 51 -14.86 -10.33 -0.30
C ASN A 51 -15.96 -11.27 0.22
N ILE A 52 -17.02 -11.42 -0.57
CA ILE A 52 -18.15 -12.30 -0.29
C ILE A 52 -18.26 -13.37 -1.39
N SER A 53 -19.03 -14.44 -1.15
CA SER A 53 -19.24 -15.48 -2.15
C SER A 53 -19.86 -14.91 -3.43
N GLU A 54 -19.37 -15.36 -4.59
CA GLU A 54 -19.94 -15.04 -5.91
C GLU A 54 -21.42 -15.44 -6.03
N SER A 55 -21.88 -16.42 -5.24
CA SER A 55 -23.28 -16.84 -5.20
C SER A 55 -24.16 -15.95 -4.30
N LEU A 56 -23.56 -14.95 -3.66
CA LEU A 56 -24.16 -14.08 -2.63
C LEU A 56 -24.73 -14.86 -1.43
N ASN A 57 -24.21 -16.07 -1.19
CA ASN A 57 -24.61 -16.88 -0.06
C ASN A 57 -23.78 -16.53 1.19
N ALA A 58 -24.44 -16.00 2.21
CA ALA A 58 -23.80 -15.61 3.47
C ALA A 58 -23.06 -16.76 4.20
N THR A 59 -23.53 -18.01 4.07
CA THR A 59 -22.84 -19.16 4.68
C THR A 59 -21.53 -19.44 3.97
N GLU A 60 -21.52 -19.41 2.63
CA GLU A 60 -20.29 -19.55 1.85
C GLU A 60 -19.31 -18.40 2.14
N SER A 61 -19.80 -17.16 2.23
CA SER A 61 -18.98 -15.99 2.61
C SER A 61 -18.32 -16.16 3.98
N ALA A 62 -19.04 -16.73 4.96
CA ALA A 62 -18.51 -16.95 6.31
C ALA A 62 -17.47 -18.09 6.38
N GLU A 63 -17.45 -18.99 5.41
CA GLU A 63 -16.49 -20.10 5.33
C GLU A 63 -15.19 -19.72 4.60
N MET A 64 -15.14 -18.55 3.95
CA MET A 64 -13.96 -18.05 3.25
C MET A 64 -12.78 -17.88 4.22
N GLN A 65 -11.64 -18.41 3.80
CA GLN A 65 -10.39 -18.31 4.54
C GLN A 65 -9.71 -16.97 4.22
N PHE A 66 -8.95 -16.44 5.17
CA PHE A 66 -8.10 -15.27 4.94
C PHE A 66 -6.65 -15.71 4.71
N GLU A 67 -6.02 -15.09 3.71
CA GLU A 67 -4.64 -15.29 3.30
C GLU A 67 -4.02 -13.95 2.89
N TYR A 68 -2.69 -13.83 2.96
CA TYR A 68 -2.00 -12.67 2.38
C TYR A 68 -2.10 -12.70 0.85
N GLY A 69 -2.27 -11.52 0.25
CA GLY A 69 -2.44 -11.38 -1.20
C GLY A 69 -3.90 -11.48 -1.67
N ASP A 70 -4.82 -11.80 -0.77
CA ASP A 70 -6.27 -11.79 -1.01
C ASP A 70 -6.94 -10.65 -0.21
N ASP A 71 -8.12 -10.26 -0.64
CA ASP A 71 -8.99 -9.29 0.04
C ASP A 71 -9.72 -9.90 1.24
N ALA A 72 -10.22 -9.05 2.15
CA ALA A 72 -10.70 -9.50 3.44
C ALA A 72 -12.04 -10.26 3.34
N PRO A 73 -12.13 -11.52 3.82
CA PRO A 73 -13.42 -12.16 4.02
C PRO A 73 -14.14 -11.56 5.23
N ILE A 74 -15.45 -11.80 5.33
CA ILE A 74 -16.29 -11.28 6.43
C ILE A 74 -15.79 -11.69 7.82
N ALA A 75 -15.17 -12.88 7.93
CA ALA A 75 -14.59 -13.37 9.18
C ALA A 75 -13.44 -12.48 9.70
N LEU A 76 -12.63 -11.93 8.80
CA LEU A 76 -11.53 -11.03 9.16
C LEU A 76 -12.06 -9.67 9.65
N LEU A 77 -13.03 -9.08 8.93
CA LEU A 77 -13.69 -7.83 9.35
C LEU A 77 -14.37 -7.99 10.72
N THR A 78 -15.14 -9.08 10.88
CA THR A 78 -15.87 -9.34 12.13
C THR A 78 -14.91 -9.51 13.31
N SER A 79 -13.82 -10.25 13.13
CA SER A 79 -12.77 -10.42 14.14
C SER A 79 -12.14 -9.08 14.56
N ALA A 80 -11.87 -8.19 13.60
CA ALA A 80 -11.36 -6.85 13.88
C ALA A 80 -12.35 -6.02 14.71
N LEU A 81 -13.63 -6.04 14.34
CA LEU A 81 -14.70 -5.29 15.01
C LEU A 81 -14.99 -5.83 16.42
N GLU A 82 -14.97 -7.15 16.62
CA GLU A 82 -15.09 -7.78 17.95
C GLU A 82 -13.98 -7.31 18.88
N PHE A 83 -12.73 -7.36 18.43
CA PHE A 83 -11.59 -6.88 19.20
C PHE A 83 -11.72 -5.38 19.50
N ALA A 84 -12.04 -4.57 18.48
CA ALA A 84 -12.23 -3.14 18.62
C ALA A 84 -13.36 -2.82 19.63
N LYS A 85 -14.46 -3.59 19.65
CA LYS A 85 -15.60 -3.34 20.54
C LYS A 85 -15.26 -3.61 22.00
N VAL A 86 -14.39 -4.59 22.27
CA VAL A 86 -13.87 -4.83 23.63
C VAL A 86 -12.90 -3.71 24.04
N LEU A 87 -12.03 -3.30 23.12
CA LEU A 87 -11.03 -2.24 23.33
C LEU A 87 -11.69 -0.87 23.61
N MET A 88 -12.63 -0.48 22.75
CA MET A 88 -13.26 0.84 22.69
C MET A 88 -14.76 0.68 22.38
N PRO A 89 -15.58 0.33 23.37
CA PRO A 89 -17.01 0.06 23.15
C PRO A 89 -17.78 1.29 22.67
N ASN A 90 -17.35 2.49 23.09
CA ASN A 90 -17.97 3.78 22.83
C ASN A 90 -16.87 4.77 22.39
N PRO A 91 -16.42 4.75 21.13
CA PRO A 91 -15.56 5.81 20.61
C PRO A 91 -16.32 7.15 20.61
N ASP A 92 -15.62 8.29 20.57
CA ASP A 92 -16.27 9.59 20.33
C ASP A 92 -16.67 9.75 18.86
N PHE A 93 -15.96 9.06 17.96
CA PHE A 93 -16.27 9.01 16.54
C PHE A 93 -15.88 7.67 15.92
N PHE A 94 -16.72 7.14 15.04
CA PHE A 94 -16.37 6.03 14.17
C PHE A 94 -16.13 6.54 12.74
N LEU A 95 -14.88 6.51 12.30
CA LEU A 95 -14.46 6.95 10.99
C LEU A 95 -14.27 5.75 10.06
N TYR A 96 -14.98 5.73 8.95
CA TYR A 96 -14.81 4.79 7.85
C TYR A 96 -14.51 5.53 6.55
N THR A 97 -13.38 5.23 5.89
CA THR A 97 -12.87 6.04 4.77
C THR A 97 -12.88 5.35 3.41
N GLY A 98 -13.85 4.48 3.16
CA GLY A 98 -14.16 3.95 1.81
C GLY A 98 -13.49 2.62 1.47
N ASP A 99 -13.68 2.19 0.22
CA ASP A 99 -13.27 0.89 -0.32
C ASP A 99 -13.80 -0.29 0.51
N HIS A 100 -15.12 -0.46 0.40
CA HIS A 100 -15.89 -1.47 1.09
C HIS A 100 -15.81 -2.82 0.42
N VAL A 101 -15.57 -2.86 -0.89
CA VAL A 101 -15.73 -4.04 -1.75
C VAL A 101 -14.39 -4.52 -2.32
N VAL A 102 -14.28 -5.83 -2.51
CA VAL A 102 -13.15 -6.54 -3.14
C VAL A 102 -12.69 -5.90 -4.45
N HIS A 103 -11.40 -5.99 -4.74
CA HIS A 103 -10.83 -5.57 -6.02
C HIS A 103 -11.35 -6.46 -7.17
N GLY A 104 -11.80 -5.84 -8.26
CA GLY A 104 -12.09 -6.57 -9.49
C GLY A 104 -13.15 -5.94 -10.39
N ASP A 105 -13.49 -6.67 -11.45
CA ASP A 105 -14.61 -6.35 -12.32
C ASP A 105 -15.88 -7.00 -11.76
N LEU A 106 -16.78 -6.21 -11.17
CA LEU A 106 -17.92 -6.70 -10.41
C LEU A 106 -19.24 -6.47 -11.16
N THR A 107 -20.24 -7.32 -10.91
CA THR A 107 -21.61 -6.99 -11.31
C THR A 107 -22.18 -5.91 -10.38
N ASP A 108 -23.12 -5.11 -10.87
CA ASP A 108 -23.81 -4.10 -10.05
C ASP A 108 -24.47 -4.73 -8.80
N GLU A 109 -24.99 -5.95 -8.94
CA GLU A 109 -25.61 -6.70 -7.84
C GLU A 109 -24.58 -7.11 -6.78
N PHE A 110 -23.43 -7.67 -7.18
CA PHE A 110 -22.37 -8.04 -6.25
C PHE A 110 -21.79 -6.81 -5.55
N LEU A 111 -21.56 -5.73 -6.30
CA LEU A 111 -21.07 -4.46 -5.76
C LEU A 111 -22.02 -3.91 -4.68
N ALA A 112 -23.31 -3.78 -4.99
CA ALA A 112 -24.29 -3.25 -4.05
C ALA A 112 -24.42 -4.13 -2.80
N GLU A 113 -24.55 -5.45 -2.97
CA GLU A 113 -24.68 -6.41 -1.86
C GLU A 113 -23.45 -6.38 -0.95
N THR A 114 -22.25 -6.24 -1.52
CA THR A 114 -21.00 -6.23 -0.73
C THR A 114 -20.87 -4.95 0.08
N VAL A 115 -21.19 -3.79 -0.53
CA VAL A 115 -21.20 -2.50 0.19
C VAL A 115 -22.23 -2.52 1.31
N GLU A 116 -23.44 -3.03 1.04
CA GLU A 116 -24.50 -3.20 2.04
C GLU A 116 -24.05 -4.11 3.18
N THR A 117 -23.52 -5.30 2.87
CA THR A 117 -23.00 -6.24 3.88
C THR A 117 -21.91 -5.61 4.75
N ASN A 118 -20.99 -4.86 4.15
CA ASN A 118 -19.92 -4.17 4.88
C ASN A 118 -20.51 -3.14 5.85
N VAL A 119 -21.36 -2.23 5.36
CA VAL A 119 -21.97 -1.17 6.18
C VAL A 119 -22.84 -1.76 7.28
N GLU A 120 -23.69 -2.74 6.99
CA GLU A 120 -24.52 -3.42 7.99
C GLU A 120 -23.68 -4.10 9.07
N THR A 121 -22.53 -4.68 8.69
CA THR A 121 -21.61 -5.30 9.65
C THR A 121 -21.01 -4.25 10.58
N LEU A 122 -20.56 -3.10 10.06
CA LEU A 122 -20.04 -2.00 10.89
C LEU A 122 -21.13 -1.48 11.85
N VAL A 123 -22.33 -1.25 11.33
CA VAL A 123 -23.52 -0.78 12.07
C VAL A 123 -23.90 -1.76 13.16
N HIS A 124 -23.85 -3.07 12.91
CA HIS A 124 -24.15 -4.08 13.92
C HIS A 124 -23.29 -3.92 15.19
N TYR A 125 -22.02 -3.55 15.05
CA TYR A 125 -21.10 -3.38 16.18
C TYR A 125 -21.17 -2.00 16.84
N TYR A 126 -21.40 -0.94 16.08
CA TYR A 126 -21.23 0.43 16.56
C TYR A 126 -22.44 1.36 16.45
N ALA A 127 -23.56 0.90 15.89
CA ALA A 127 -24.80 1.65 15.96
C ALA A 127 -25.26 1.82 17.41
N THR A 128 -25.72 3.03 17.73
CA THR A 128 -26.34 3.32 19.03
C THR A 128 -27.86 3.19 18.90
N ALA A 129 -28.51 2.65 19.94
CA ALA A 129 -29.95 2.41 19.94
C ALA A 129 -30.81 3.70 20.02
N ASP A 130 -30.19 4.86 20.19
CA ASP A 130 -30.83 6.17 20.17
C ASP A 130 -30.51 6.88 18.85
N ASN A 131 -31.49 6.91 17.95
CA ASN A 131 -31.46 7.57 16.63
C ASN A 131 -31.14 9.09 16.63
N ASP A 132 -30.79 9.68 17.78
CA ASP A 132 -30.65 11.12 17.96
C ASP A 132 -29.25 11.55 18.45
N THR A 133 -28.29 10.63 18.68
CA THR A 133 -26.95 11.01 19.17
C THR A 133 -25.78 10.22 18.52
N ASN A 134 -25.23 10.79 17.45
CA ASN A 134 -23.80 10.95 17.17
C ASN A 134 -22.83 9.75 17.32
N LEU A 135 -23.15 8.61 16.71
CA LEU A 135 -22.09 7.71 16.20
C LEU A 135 -22.48 7.22 14.81
N ASP A 136 -22.68 8.18 13.89
CA ASP A 136 -22.85 7.84 12.48
C ASP A 136 -21.48 7.45 11.95
N ILE A 137 -21.32 6.16 11.68
CA ILE A 137 -20.22 5.64 10.85
C ILE A 137 -20.23 6.45 9.56
N THR A 138 -19.12 7.09 9.22
CA THR A 138 -19.09 7.98 8.07
C THR A 138 -19.39 7.24 6.77
N ALA A 139 -20.28 7.82 5.96
CA ALA A 139 -20.49 7.41 4.57
C ALA A 139 -19.44 8.12 3.70
N LEU A 140 -18.57 7.33 3.08
CA LEU A 140 -17.49 7.82 2.24
C LEU A 140 -17.21 6.80 1.14
N ILE A 141 -17.09 7.26 -0.11
CA ILE A 141 -16.91 6.40 -1.27
C ILE A 141 -15.43 6.34 -1.65
N GLY A 142 -14.89 5.13 -1.79
CA GLY A 142 -13.58 4.89 -2.39
C GLY A 142 -13.64 4.55 -3.88
N ASN A 143 -12.50 4.34 -4.53
CA ASN A 143 -12.49 4.03 -5.97
C ASN A 143 -13.08 2.65 -6.27
N SER A 144 -12.85 1.67 -5.39
CA SER A 144 -13.28 0.29 -5.56
C SER A 144 -14.79 0.14 -5.34
N ASP A 145 -15.42 1.10 -4.67
CA ASP A 145 -16.89 1.19 -4.50
C ASP A 145 -17.63 1.56 -5.81
N THR A 146 -16.98 1.36 -6.95
CA THR A 146 -17.54 1.53 -8.30
C THR A 146 -17.16 0.36 -9.19
N SER A 147 -18.01 0.02 -10.15
CA SER A 147 -17.70 -1.03 -11.13
C SER A 147 -17.87 -0.54 -12.57
N PRO A 148 -16.85 -0.68 -13.44
CA PRO A 148 -15.45 -0.98 -13.13
C PRO A 148 -14.81 0.02 -12.14
N ASP A 149 -13.69 -0.38 -11.53
CA ASP A 149 -12.89 0.46 -10.63
C ASP A 149 -12.62 1.86 -11.23
N TYR A 150 -12.65 2.90 -10.37
CA TYR A 150 -12.55 4.32 -10.72
C TYR A 150 -13.64 4.88 -11.66
N LYS A 151 -14.70 4.12 -11.97
CA LYS A 151 -15.73 4.56 -12.90
C LYS A 151 -16.91 5.20 -12.18
N MET A 152 -16.84 6.52 -12.03
CA MET A 152 -17.91 7.32 -11.46
C MET A 152 -18.31 8.44 -12.41
N ASN A 153 -19.61 8.57 -12.71
CA ASN A 153 -20.04 9.77 -13.43
C ASN A 153 -20.02 10.97 -12.48
N VAL A 154 -19.53 12.12 -12.95
CA VAL A 154 -19.83 13.38 -12.27
C VAL A 154 -21.31 13.70 -12.52
N THR A 155 -22.00 14.15 -11.48
CA THR A 155 -23.45 14.30 -11.50
C THR A 155 -23.85 15.35 -12.52
N ASP A 156 -24.82 14.98 -13.37
CA ASP A 156 -25.38 15.90 -14.35
C ASP A 156 -26.11 17.03 -13.60
N PRO A 157 -25.69 18.30 -13.77
CA PRO A 157 -26.28 19.42 -13.04
C PRO A 157 -27.74 19.70 -13.43
N THR A 158 -28.24 19.10 -14.51
CA THR A 158 -29.63 19.27 -14.97
C THR A 158 -30.59 18.25 -14.38
N THR A 159 -30.13 17.01 -14.22
CA THR A 159 -30.96 15.92 -13.65
C THR A 159 -30.70 15.74 -12.16
N GLU A 160 -29.53 16.17 -11.70
CA GLU A 160 -28.98 15.96 -10.36
C GLU A 160 -28.87 14.48 -9.95
N VAL A 161 -29.06 13.52 -10.86
CA VAL A 161 -28.97 12.09 -10.52
C VAL A 161 -27.55 11.58 -10.77
N ASN A 162 -26.99 10.84 -9.79
CA ASN A 162 -25.75 10.10 -9.96
C ASN A 162 -25.98 8.58 -9.89
N PRO A 163 -25.99 7.86 -11.03
CA PRO A 163 -26.29 6.44 -11.03
C PRO A 163 -25.24 5.59 -10.30
N SER A 164 -23.96 5.99 -10.34
CA SER A 164 -22.88 5.28 -9.64
C SER A 164 -23.08 5.34 -8.12
N ILE A 165 -23.42 6.52 -7.59
CA ILE A 165 -23.65 6.69 -6.15
C ILE A 165 -24.97 6.03 -5.74
N SER A 166 -26.03 6.22 -6.53
CA SER A 166 -27.35 5.64 -6.26
C SER A 166 -27.38 4.11 -6.27
N LEU A 167 -26.42 3.46 -6.93
CA LEU A 167 -26.30 2.00 -6.92
C LEU A 167 -25.96 1.47 -5.52
N ILE A 168 -25.08 2.16 -4.79
CA ILE A 168 -24.56 1.69 -3.51
C ILE A 168 -25.15 2.44 -2.31
N SER A 169 -25.79 3.59 -2.53
CA SER A 169 -26.24 4.46 -1.44
C SER A 169 -27.31 3.85 -0.53
N ALA A 170 -28.00 2.81 -1.01
CA ALA A 170 -28.98 2.05 -0.23
C ALA A 170 -28.38 1.46 1.06
N ALA A 171 -27.09 1.12 1.06
CA ALA A 171 -26.36 0.63 2.22
C ALA A 171 -26.44 1.58 3.43
N TRP A 172 -26.60 2.89 3.18
CA TRP A 172 -26.70 3.90 4.24
C TRP A 172 -28.14 4.37 4.51
N GLN A 173 -29.16 3.73 3.94
CA GLN A 173 -30.55 4.18 4.06
C GLN A 173 -31.04 4.26 5.51
N ASP A 174 -30.58 3.34 6.36
CA ASP A 174 -30.97 3.27 7.77
C ASP A 174 -30.02 4.04 8.71
N THR A 175 -28.88 4.50 8.19
CA THR A 175 -27.86 5.22 8.99
C THR A 175 -27.86 6.71 8.73
N LEU A 176 -28.26 7.16 7.54
CA LEU A 176 -28.31 8.58 7.20
C LEU A 176 -29.74 9.12 7.30
N SER A 177 -29.86 10.36 7.77
CA SER A 177 -31.10 11.11 7.63
C SER A 177 -31.50 11.22 6.15
N LYS A 178 -32.80 11.33 5.87
CA LYS A 178 -33.29 11.44 4.49
C LYS A 178 -32.64 12.59 3.71
N SER A 179 -32.39 13.73 4.34
CA SER A 179 -31.72 14.87 3.70
C SER A 179 -30.25 14.60 3.41
N ASN A 180 -29.54 13.93 4.32
CA ASN A 180 -28.14 13.57 4.11
C ASN A 180 -28.02 12.52 3.02
N LEU A 181 -28.89 11.51 2.99
CA LEU A 181 -28.89 10.50 1.94
C LEU A 181 -29.21 11.09 0.56
N ASP A 182 -30.16 12.03 0.48
CA ASP A 182 -30.50 12.76 -0.75
C ASP A 182 -29.29 13.57 -1.24
N TRP A 183 -28.66 14.35 -0.34
CA TRP A 183 -27.44 15.10 -0.64
C TRP A 183 -26.28 14.19 -1.08
N PHE A 184 -26.06 13.09 -0.37
CA PHE A 184 -25.03 12.11 -0.69
C PHE A 184 -25.24 11.52 -2.09
N ASN A 185 -26.47 11.13 -2.42
CA ASN A 185 -26.83 10.65 -3.76
C ASN A 185 -26.50 11.64 -4.88
N HIS A 186 -26.53 12.93 -4.59
CA HIS A 186 -26.20 13.96 -5.57
C HIS A 186 -24.71 14.11 -5.83
N ARG A 187 -23.83 13.89 -4.84
CA ARG A 187 -22.43 14.34 -4.94
C ARG A 187 -21.39 13.44 -4.22
N GLY A 188 -21.81 12.67 -3.22
CA GLY A 188 -20.96 11.71 -2.51
C GLY A 188 -20.11 12.31 -1.38
N TYR A 189 -20.39 13.54 -0.94
CA TYR A 189 -19.70 14.21 0.17
C TYR A 189 -20.70 14.75 1.20
N LEU A 190 -20.33 14.77 2.48
CA LEU A 190 -21.22 15.08 3.60
C LEU A 190 -20.51 15.88 4.72
N THR A 191 -21.32 16.38 5.64
CA THR A 191 -20.87 16.94 6.92
C THR A 191 -21.41 16.12 8.09
N TYR A 192 -20.59 15.94 9.13
CA TYR A 192 -20.97 15.32 10.39
C TYR A 192 -20.60 16.25 11.54
N ASP A 193 -21.57 16.70 12.34
CA ASP A 193 -21.29 17.43 13.57
C ASP A 193 -20.81 16.43 14.62
N LEU A 194 -19.52 16.46 14.96
CA LEU A 194 -18.98 15.62 16.03
C LEU A 194 -19.46 16.11 17.40
N ASP A 195 -19.38 17.44 17.59
CA ASP A 195 -19.96 18.16 18.71
C ASP A 195 -20.29 19.61 18.30
N ASP A 196 -20.62 20.46 19.28
CA ASP A 196 -21.00 21.86 19.05
C ASP A 196 -19.90 22.69 18.35
N LYS A 197 -18.65 22.22 18.35
CA LYS A 197 -17.47 22.97 17.89
C LYS A 197 -16.70 22.28 16.78
N LEU A 198 -16.77 20.96 16.63
CA LEU A 198 -16.04 20.24 15.59
C LEU A 198 -16.96 19.60 14.56
N VAL A 199 -16.69 19.87 13.28
CA VAL A 199 -17.41 19.29 12.14
C VAL A 199 -16.44 18.47 11.27
N VAL A 200 -16.86 17.27 10.89
CA VAL A 200 -16.12 16.41 9.96
C VAL A 200 -16.69 16.58 8.56
N LEU A 201 -15.83 16.88 7.59
CA LEU A 201 -16.16 17.10 6.18
C LEU A 201 -15.64 15.93 5.37
N THR A 202 -16.53 15.03 4.92
CA THR A 202 -16.15 13.90 4.06
C THR A 202 -16.18 14.34 2.60
N LEU A 203 -15.14 13.99 1.84
CA LEU A 203 -14.98 14.35 0.43
C LEU A 203 -15.16 13.12 -0.46
N ASN A 204 -15.79 13.31 -1.62
CA ASN A 204 -15.73 12.38 -2.73
C ASN A 204 -14.48 12.64 -3.54
N THR A 205 -13.43 11.87 -3.30
CA THR A 205 -12.10 12.09 -3.89
C THR A 205 -11.88 11.35 -5.20
N VAL A 206 -12.79 10.44 -5.57
CA VAL A 206 -12.70 9.59 -6.77
C VAL A 206 -12.52 10.40 -8.07
N PRO A 207 -13.26 11.51 -8.30
CA PRO A 207 -13.10 12.35 -9.50
C PRO A 207 -11.76 13.05 -9.62
N TYR A 208 -10.96 13.11 -8.56
CA TYR A 208 -9.68 13.79 -8.60
C TYR A 208 -8.55 12.90 -9.09
N SER A 209 -8.76 11.58 -9.14
CA SER A 209 -7.76 10.62 -9.58
C SER A 209 -7.48 10.71 -11.09
N PRO A 210 -6.22 10.60 -11.53
CA PRO A 210 -5.88 10.43 -12.94
C PRO A 210 -6.49 9.17 -13.59
N SER A 211 -6.83 8.16 -12.78
CA SER A 211 -7.48 6.92 -13.22
C SER A 211 -9.00 7.06 -13.41
N HIS A 212 -9.59 8.17 -12.98
CA HIS A 212 -11.03 8.38 -13.02
C HIS A 212 -11.60 8.29 -14.44
N THR A 213 -12.69 7.53 -14.60
CA THR A 213 -13.42 7.45 -15.87
C THR A 213 -14.90 7.80 -15.70
N PRO A 214 -15.46 8.76 -16.47
CA PRO A 214 -14.81 9.59 -17.51
C PRO A 214 -13.76 10.56 -16.97
N ASN A 215 -12.72 10.87 -17.76
CA ASN A 215 -11.66 11.78 -17.35
C ASN A 215 -12.20 13.18 -17.01
N THR A 216 -11.83 13.69 -15.83
CA THR A 216 -12.31 14.94 -15.24
C THR A 216 -11.35 16.11 -15.41
N THR A 217 -10.12 15.93 -15.92
CA THR A 217 -9.05 16.95 -15.99
C THR A 217 -9.46 18.30 -16.62
N ASN A 218 -10.47 18.32 -17.50
CA ASN A 218 -10.99 19.55 -18.11
C ASN A 218 -12.06 20.26 -17.25
N MET A 219 -12.42 19.69 -16.11
CA MET A 219 -13.34 20.26 -15.13
C MET A 219 -12.52 20.88 -14.00
N SER A 220 -12.77 22.14 -13.69
CA SER A 220 -12.07 22.83 -12.59
C SER A 220 -12.50 22.35 -11.21
N ASP A 221 -13.77 21.94 -11.08
CA ASP A 221 -14.38 21.53 -9.81
C ASP A 221 -15.46 20.46 -10.04
N PRO A 222 -15.07 19.19 -10.23
CA PRO A 222 -16.00 18.06 -10.23
C PRO A 222 -16.93 18.11 -9.01
N PHE A 223 -18.23 17.90 -9.23
CA PHE A 223 -19.27 17.98 -8.21
C PHE A 223 -19.46 19.34 -7.51
N GLY A 224 -18.75 20.41 -7.93
CA GLY A 224 -18.77 21.69 -7.21
C GLY A 224 -18.22 21.58 -5.78
N GLN A 225 -17.39 20.56 -5.52
CA GLN A 225 -16.96 20.19 -4.18
C GLN A 225 -15.96 21.19 -3.59
N PHE A 226 -15.07 21.78 -4.38
CA PHE A 226 -14.16 22.81 -3.88
C PHE A 226 -14.89 24.09 -3.52
N ALA A 227 -15.89 24.50 -4.32
CA ALA A 227 -16.75 25.62 -3.99
C ALA A 227 -17.50 25.36 -2.67
N TRP A 228 -18.12 24.18 -2.55
CA TRP A 228 -18.81 23.75 -1.33
C TRP A 228 -17.88 23.71 -0.10
N LEU A 229 -16.68 23.12 -0.24
CA LEU A 229 -15.71 23.00 0.85
C LEU A 229 -15.28 24.39 1.36
N ASN A 230 -14.97 25.29 0.42
CA ASN A 230 -14.58 26.66 0.75
C ASN A 230 -15.72 27.43 1.44
N GLU A 231 -16.94 27.37 0.91
CA GLU A 231 -18.11 28.02 1.52
C GLU A 231 -18.40 27.47 2.93
N THR A 232 -18.35 26.15 3.09
CA THR A 232 -18.55 25.48 4.38
C THR A 232 -17.49 25.92 5.40
N LEU A 233 -16.21 25.96 5.02
CA LEU A 233 -15.13 26.42 5.91
C LEU A 233 -15.26 27.92 6.28
N VAL A 234 -15.76 28.77 5.36
CA VAL A 234 -16.10 30.17 5.69
C VAL A 234 -17.18 30.23 6.76
N GLU A 235 -18.22 29.41 6.65
CA GLU A 235 -19.31 29.36 7.61
C GLU A 235 -18.86 28.84 8.98
N LEU A 236 -18.07 27.76 9.00
CA LEU A 236 -17.49 27.21 10.23
C LEU A 236 -16.60 28.23 10.94
N ARG A 237 -15.70 28.91 10.20
CA ARG A 237 -14.85 29.96 10.78
C ARG A 237 -15.69 31.10 11.37
N ARG A 238 -16.74 31.55 10.67
CA ARG A 238 -17.65 32.60 11.18
C ARG A 238 -18.42 32.16 12.43
N ALA A 239 -18.71 30.86 12.54
CA ALA A 239 -19.38 30.26 13.68
C ALA A 239 -18.42 29.87 14.82
N ASP A 240 -17.12 30.18 14.71
CA ASP A 240 -16.10 29.78 15.69
C ASP A 240 -16.06 28.24 15.89
N LYS A 241 -16.19 27.50 14.78
CA LYS A 241 -16.10 26.04 14.70
C LYS A 241 -14.83 25.58 13.97
N PHE A 242 -14.41 24.36 14.28
CA PHE A 242 -13.27 23.65 13.70
C PHE A 242 -13.71 22.57 12.71
N ALA A 243 -12.77 22.16 11.85
CA ALA A 243 -13.02 21.15 10.83
C ALA A 243 -11.98 20.03 10.84
N TYR A 244 -12.43 18.80 10.64
CA TYR A 244 -11.62 17.70 10.11
C TYR A 244 -12.00 17.46 8.65
N ILE A 245 -11.01 17.28 7.78
CA ILE A 245 -11.25 16.90 6.38
C ILE A 245 -10.94 15.41 6.23
N VAL A 246 -11.83 14.70 5.56
CA VAL A 246 -11.73 13.25 5.37
C VAL A 246 -11.94 12.93 3.90
N GLY A 247 -11.09 12.12 3.30
CA GLY A 247 -11.26 11.58 1.95
C GLY A 247 -10.83 10.13 1.88
N HIS A 248 -11.03 9.48 0.73
CA HIS A 248 -10.47 8.16 0.48
C HIS A 248 -9.08 8.28 -0.15
N ILE A 249 -9.03 8.70 -1.42
CA ILE A 249 -7.80 8.86 -2.19
C ILE A 249 -7.06 10.11 -1.69
N PRO A 250 -5.80 9.99 -1.25
CA PRO A 250 -5.04 11.14 -0.77
C PRO A 250 -4.53 12.04 -1.92
N PRO A 251 -4.51 13.39 -1.76
CA PRO A 251 -3.93 14.35 -2.69
C PRO A 251 -2.39 14.35 -2.66
N ILE A 252 -1.78 13.22 -3.00
CA ILE A 252 -0.34 12.98 -2.84
C ILE A 252 0.29 12.41 -4.11
N ILE A 253 1.62 12.26 -4.06
CA ILE A 253 2.35 11.31 -4.89
C ILE A 253 2.48 10.01 -4.10
N ASP A 254 2.19 8.90 -4.75
CA ASP A 254 2.22 7.57 -4.17
C ASP A 254 3.64 7.17 -3.73
N SER A 255 3.75 6.61 -2.52
CA SER A 255 5.04 6.22 -1.94
C SER A 255 5.65 5.01 -2.64
N PHE A 256 4.83 4.16 -3.25
CA PHE A 256 5.27 2.94 -3.91
C PHE A 256 5.54 3.12 -5.41
N SER A 257 4.59 3.62 -6.19
CA SER A 257 4.71 3.77 -7.64
C SER A 257 5.34 5.09 -8.06
N GLY A 258 5.30 6.14 -7.22
CA GLY A 258 5.64 7.50 -7.62
C GLY A 258 4.60 8.17 -8.52
N ALA A 259 3.46 7.52 -8.77
CA ALA A 259 2.37 8.09 -9.54
C ALA A 259 1.62 9.15 -8.73
N GLN A 260 0.97 10.09 -9.42
CA GLN A 260 0.07 11.01 -8.75
C GLN A 260 -1.25 10.32 -8.42
N MET A 261 -1.72 10.48 -7.19
CA MET A 261 -3.03 9.95 -6.76
C MET A 261 -4.16 10.91 -7.11
N TRP A 262 -3.89 12.21 -7.17
CA TRP A 262 -4.80 13.23 -7.71
C TRP A 262 -4.13 13.96 -8.88
N GLU A 263 -4.93 14.51 -9.78
CA GLU A 263 -4.43 15.45 -10.78
C GLU A 263 -3.80 16.68 -10.08
N ALA A 264 -2.64 17.13 -10.59
CA ALA A 264 -1.84 18.16 -9.93
C ALA A 264 -2.59 19.49 -9.74
N ALA A 265 -3.50 19.81 -10.66
CA ALA A 265 -4.35 21.00 -10.57
C ALA A 265 -5.31 20.93 -9.37
N TYR A 266 -5.85 19.74 -9.07
CA TYR A 266 -6.72 19.52 -7.91
C TYR A 266 -5.95 19.56 -6.61
N ILE A 267 -4.74 18.97 -6.57
CA ILE A 267 -3.86 19.09 -5.40
C ILE A 267 -3.55 20.57 -5.12
N ALA A 268 -3.20 21.35 -6.16
CA ALA A 268 -2.91 22.78 -6.00
C ALA A 268 -4.11 23.57 -5.44
N THR A 269 -5.30 23.34 -5.99
CA THR A 269 -6.54 23.98 -5.50
C THR A 269 -6.86 23.59 -4.07
N TYR A 270 -6.76 22.30 -3.75
CA TYR A 270 -7.01 21.79 -2.39
C TYR A 270 -6.02 22.36 -1.38
N LYS A 271 -4.72 22.36 -1.69
CA LYS A 271 -3.68 22.98 -0.83
C LYS A 271 -3.94 24.45 -0.58
N ALA A 272 -4.41 25.20 -1.58
CA ALA A 272 -4.77 26.61 -1.41
C ALA A 272 -5.92 26.77 -0.40
N ILE A 273 -7.00 25.98 -0.53
CA ILE A 273 -8.12 25.99 0.42
C ILE A 273 -7.62 25.63 1.83
N VAL A 274 -6.88 24.53 1.98
CA VAL A 274 -6.38 24.11 3.30
C VAL A 274 -5.49 25.18 3.93
N SER A 275 -4.64 25.85 3.15
CA SER A 275 -3.77 26.94 3.63
C SER A 275 -4.57 28.16 4.07
N ASP A 276 -5.61 28.51 3.31
CA ASP A 276 -6.51 29.62 3.61
C ASP A 276 -7.32 29.39 4.90
N PHE A 277 -7.48 28.13 5.34
CA PHE A 277 -8.25 27.71 6.53
C PHE A 277 -7.44 26.97 7.60
N ALA A 278 -6.12 27.12 7.60
CA ALA A 278 -5.21 26.40 8.52
C ALA A 278 -5.40 26.72 10.02
N ASP A 279 -6.06 27.82 10.37
CA ASP A 279 -6.47 28.16 11.74
C ASP A 279 -7.60 27.26 12.28
N ILE A 280 -8.53 26.84 11.40
CA ILE A 280 -9.73 26.08 11.78
C ILE A 280 -9.71 24.62 11.34
N ILE A 281 -8.92 24.24 10.34
CA ILE A 281 -8.72 22.84 9.97
C ILE A 281 -7.75 22.24 11.00
N LYS A 282 -8.15 21.14 11.62
CA LYS A 282 -7.42 20.52 12.73
C LYS A 282 -6.83 19.14 12.39
N ALA A 283 -7.35 18.48 11.35
CA ALA A 283 -6.82 17.23 10.84
C ALA A 283 -7.28 16.97 9.41
N GLN A 284 -6.52 16.13 8.71
CA GLN A 284 -6.81 15.62 7.38
C GLN A 284 -6.57 14.10 7.37
N PHE A 285 -7.60 13.31 7.07
CA PHE A 285 -7.54 11.84 7.07
C PHE A 285 -7.86 11.26 5.69
N PHE A 286 -7.02 10.35 5.23
CA PHE A 286 -7.15 9.63 3.97
C PHE A 286 -6.79 8.14 4.13
N ALA A 287 -6.93 7.37 3.06
CA ALA A 287 -6.75 5.92 3.03
C ALA A 287 -6.14 5.49 1.69
N HIS A 288 -6.65 4.42 1.05
CA HIS A 288 -6.40 4.01 -0.33
C HIS A 288 -5.03 3.37 -0.59
N VAL A 289 -3.97 3.79 0.11
CA VAL A 289 -2.59 3.31 -0.16
C VAL A 289 -2.30 1.97 0.54
N HIS A 290 -3.16 1.54 1.47
CA HIS A 290 -2.94 0.38 2.35
C HIS A 290 -1.57 0.48 3.04
N SER A 291 -1.24 1.68 3.48
CA SER A 291 0.05 2.02 4.06
C SER A 291 -0.13 3.17 5.04
N ILE A 292 0.27 2.93 6.30
CA ILE A 292 0.15 3.91 7.38
C ILE A 292 1.24 4.96 7.19
N GLU A 293 0.83 6.16 6.80
CA GLU A 293 1.75 7.21 6.39
C GLU A 293 1.26 8.59 6.80
N PHE A 294 2.16 9.56 6.79
CA PHE A 294 1.79 10.98 6.86
C PHE A 294 2.53 11.80 5.80
N ARG A 295 2.00 13.00 5.52
CA ARG A 295 2.63 14.02 4.69
C ARG A 295 2.69 15.34 5.45
N VAL A 296 3.89 15.88 5.60
CA VAL A 296 4.10 17.22 6.15
C VAL A 296 4.14 18.26 5.04
N PRO A 297 3.56 19.45 5.23
CA PRO A 297 3.71 20.58 4.32
C PRO A 297 5.18 20.91 4.06
N LEU A 298 5.49 21.41 2.85
CA LEU A 298 6.86 21.77 2.50
C LEU A 298 7.36 22.88 3.41
N SER A 299 8.64 22.85 3.78
CA SER A 299 9.21 23.86 4.69
C SER A 299 9.06 25.28 4.14
N SER A 300 9.16 25.47 2.82
CA SER A 300 8.96 26.76 2.16
C SER A 300 7.51 27.26 2.27
N GLU A 301 6.53 26.37 2.07
CA GLU A 301 5.10 26.67 2.23
C GLU A 301 4.76 26.99 3.69
N GLN A 302 5.30 26.20 4.63
CA GLN A 302 5.12 26.39 6.06
C GLN A 302 5.67 27.75 6.52
N GLN A 303 6.88 28.12 6.11
CA GLN A 303 7.47 29.43 6.42
C GLN A 303 6.65 30.59 5.84
N ALA A 304 6.13 30.43 4.62
CA ALA A 304 5.27 31.44 4.01
C ALA A 304 3.95 31.61 4.78
N GLN A 305 3.34 30.51 5.21
CA GLN A 305 2.11 30.53 6.00
C GLN A 305 2.30 31.22 7.35
N GLU A 306 3.36 30.88 8.08
CA GLU A 306 3.68 31.51 9.37
C GLU A 306 3.95 33.00 9.21
N ALA A 307 4.67 33.40 8.16
CA ALA A 307 4.96 34.81 7.88
C ALA A 307 3.70 35.62 7.50
N ALA A 308 2.75 35.00 6.80
CA ALA A 308 1.52 35.65 6.36
C ALA A 308 0.45 35.72 7.45
N ASN A 309 0.21 34.60 8.13
CA ASN A 309 -0.97 34.38 8.98
C ASN A 309 -0.63 33.97 10.41
N GLY A 310 0.63 33.63 10.71
CA GLY A 310 1.05 33.15 12.04
C GLY A 310 0.49 31.78 12.42
N THR A 311 0.02 31.01 11.44
CA THR A 311 -0.57 29.68 11.62
C THR A 311 0.30 28.59 11.04
N GLU A 312 0.14 27.38 11.56
CA GLU A 312 0.80 26.19 11.08
C GLU A 312 -0.06 25.49 10.02
N LEU A 313 0.52 25.05 8.91
CA LEU A 313 -0.20 24.23 7.94
C LEU A 313 -0.47 22.85 8.53
N VAL A 314 -1.59 22.25 8.15
CA VAL A 314 -2.05 20.98 8.72
C VAL A 314 -1.40 19.81 7.98
N PRO A 315 -0.82 18.82 8.67
CA PRO A 315 -0.32 17.61 8.02
C PRO A 315 -1.47 16.72 7.57
N LEU A 316 -1.16 15.77 6.69
CA LEU A 316 -2.10 14.81 6.15
C LEU A 316 -1.74 13.40 6.63
N PHE A 317 -2.73 12.61 7.02
CA PHE A 317 -2.55 11.24 7.50
C PHE A 317 -3.25 10.24 6.59
N ILE A 318 -2.60 9.09 6.39
CA ILE A 318 -3.09 7.98 5.57
C ILE A 318 -3.19 6.76 6.47
N SER A 319 -4.37 6.13 6.46
CA SER A 319 -4.74 5.09 7.42
C SER A 319 -4.31 3.69 7.00
N ALA A 320 -4.43 2.76 7.96
CA ALA A 320 -4.23 1.33 7.73
C ALA A 320 -5.41 0.70 6.98
N ALA A 321 -5.16 -0.44 6.35
CA ALA A 321 -6.17 -1.26 5.70
C ALA A 321 -6.49 -2.53 6.50
N ILE A 322 -7.75 -2.94 6.49
CA ILE A 322 -8.15 -4.27 6.96
C ILE A 322 -7.78 -5.33 5.93
N SER A 323 -7.88 -5.03 4.63
CA SER A 323 -7.48 -5.95 3.56
C SER A 323 -5.95 -6.21 3.58
N PRO A 324 -5.50 -7.48 3.56
CA PRO A 324 -4.10 -7.87 3.44
C PRO A 324 -3.63 -8.08 1.98
N ILE A 325 -4.40 -7.61 0.99
CA ILE A 325 -4.12 -7.87 -0.44
C ILE A 325 -2.72 -7.42 -0.90
N TYR A 326 -2.14 -6.39 -0.27
CA TYR A 326 -0.78 -5.90 -0.57
C TYR A 326 0.25 -6.32 0.49
N ASP A 327 0.05 -7.50 1.07
CA ASP A 327 0.93 -8.12 2.08
C ASP A 327 1.12 -7.28 3.34
N ASN A 328 0.30 -6.26 3.59
CA ASN A 328 0.22 -5.58 4.88
C ASN A 328 -0.51 -6.46 5.90
N ASN A 329 -0.14 -6.34 7.18
CA ASN A 329 -0.97 -6.92 8.23
C ASN A 329 -2.34 -6.24 8.23
N PRO A 330 -3.44 -6.98 8.40
CA PRO A 330 -4.75 -6.39 8.70
C PRO A 330 -4.66 -5.50 9.93
N ALA A 331 -5.09 -4.24 9.80
CA ALA A 331 -4.97 -3.27 10.87
C ALA A 331 -6.05 -2.19 10.83
N PHE A 332 -6.36 -1.65 12.00
CA PHE A 332 -7.17 -0.44 12.18
C PHE A 332 -6.46 0.53 13.12
N MET A 333 -6.94 1.78 13.18
CA MET A 333 -6.28 2.84 13.94
C MET A 333 -7.20 3.45 15.00
N VAL A 334 -6.60 3.87 16.11
CA VAL A 334 -7.25 4.72 17.12
C VAL A 334 -6.48 6.02 17.23
N TRP A 335 -7.17 7.14 17.06
CA TRP A 335 -6.60 8.48 17.16
C TRP A 335 -6.96 9.12 18.49
N ASP A 336 -5.97 9.71 19.15
CA ASP A 336 -6.14 10.51 20.36
C ASP A 336 -6.17 11.99 19.96
N PHE A 337 -7.21 12.73 20.36
CA PHE A 337 -7.29 14.17 20.13
C PHE A 337 -7.70 14.94 21.40
N ASP A 338 -7.26 16.19 21.49
CA ASP A 338 -7.57 17.04 22.63
C ASP A 338 -9.01 17.53 22.56
N ALA A 339 -9.79 17.28 23.61
CA ALA A 339 -11.23 17.56 23.64
C ALA A 339 -11.59 19.05 23.62
N THR A 340 -10.61 19.96 23.79
CA THR A 340 -10.83 21.41 23.83
C THR A 340 -10.32 22.10 22.56
N THR A 341 -9.12 21.71 22.11
CA THR A 341 -8.45 22.33 20.96
C THR A 341 -8.69 21.59 19.65
N TYR A 342 -9.16 20.34 19.74
CA TYR A 342 -9.38 19.42 18.61
C TYR A 342 -8.11 19.05 17.84
N GLU A 343 -6.94 19.34 18.42
CA GLU A 343 -5.64 18.99 17.85
C GLU A 343 -5.38 17.49 18.02
N LEU A 344 -4.79 16.86 17.00
CA LEU A 344 -4.37 15.46 17.10
C LEU A 344 -3.14 15.33 18.00
N LEU A 345 -3.27 14.45 18.98
CA LEU A 345 -2.24 14.19 19.98
C LEU A 345 -1.39 12.98 19.59
N ASP A 346 -2.02 11.89 19.16
CA ASP A 346 -1.34 10.64 18.85
C ASP A 346 -2.22 9.70 18.03
N PHE A 347 -1.63 8.61 17.54
CA PHE A 347 -2.39 7.46 17.04
C PHE A 347 -1.75 6.14 17.49
N THR A 348 -2.60 5.14 17.67
CA THR A 348 -2.19 3.75 17.93
C THR A 348 -2.73 2.85 16.83
N VAL A 349 -1.86 2.02 16.27
CA VAL A 349 -2.23 1.02 15.26
C VAL A 349 -2.44 -0.32 15.96
N TYR A 350 -3.59 -0.93 15.74
CA TYR A 350 -3.91 -2.28 16.18
C TYR A 350 -3.97 -3.18 14.97
N GLY A 351 -3.35 -4.35 15.04
CA GLY A 351 -3.33 -5.28 13.93
C GLY A 351 -3.11 -6.71 14.37
N THR A 352 -3.22 -7.60 13.40
CA THR A 352 -2.99 -9.04 13.58
C THR A 352 -2.10 -9.56 12.46
N ASN A 353 -1.40 -10.65 12.73
CA ASN A 353 -0.69 -11.40 11.71
C ASN A 353 -1.62 -12.49 11.14
N ILE A 354 -1.46 -12.86 9.88
CA ILE A 354 -2.10 -14.02 9.27
C ILE A 354 -1.07 -15.16 9.18
N SER A 355 -1.50 -16.39 9.48
CA SER A 355 -0.66 -17.59 9.34
C SER A 355 -1.12 -18.38 8.10
N SER A 356 -0.17 -18.98 7.37
CA SER A 356 -0.50 -19.92 6.30
C SER A 356 -1.12 -21.22 6.82
N ASP A 357 -0.90 -21.54 8.09
CA ASP A 357 -1.23 -22.84 8.68
C ASP A 357 -2.42 -22.77 9.66
N SER A 358 -2.92 -21.56 9.93
CA SER A 358 -3.95 -21.31 10.94
C SER A 358 -4.82 -20.12 10.58
N GLN A 359 -6.12 -20.23 10.87
CA GLN A 359 -7.10 -19.14 10.82
C GLN A 359 -7.33 -18.52 12.22
N GLU A 360 -6.34 -18.60 13.10
CA GLU A 360 -6.39 -17.92 14.38
C GLU A 360 -5.81 -16.51 14.24
N LEU A 361 -6.57 -15.50 14.66
CA LEU A 361 -6.16 -14.09 14.63
C LEU A 361 -5.86 -13.61 16.04
N HIS A 362 -4.76 -12.87 16.18
CA HIS A 362 -4.27 -12.32 17.43
C HIS A 362 -4.10 -10.81 17.31
N TRP A 363 -5.22 -10.10 17.42
CA TRP A 363 -5.23 -8.64 17.43
C TRP A 363 -4.50 -8.07 18.66
N GLN A 364 -3.60 -7.13 18.41
CA GLN A 364 -2.78 -6.49 19.42
C GLN A 364 -2.37 -5.06 19.01
N PRO A 365 -2.00 -4.18 19.95
CA PRO A 365 -1.35 -2.92 19.61
C PRO A 365 0.01 -3.21 18.96
N LEU A 366 0.25 -2.65 17.77
CA LEU A 366 1.50 -2.81 17.02
C LEU A 366 2.49 -1.68 17.35
N PHE A 367 2.03 -0.44 17.27
CA PHE A 367 2.81 0.72 17.69
C PHE A 367 1.92 1.93 17.99
N LYS A 368 2.50 2.88 18.74
CA LYS A 368 1.93 4.20 19.04
C LYS A 368 2.90 5.27 18.53
N ALA A 369 2.41 6.29 17.82
CA ALA A 369 3.26 7.23 17.10
C ALA A 369 4.23 7.98 18.04
N SER A 370 3.76 8.46 19.20
CA SER A 370 4.65 9.11 20.18
C SER A 370 5.82 8.24 20.63
N SER A 371 5.59 6.94 20.81
CA SER A 371 6.62 6.00 21.28
C SER A 371 7.54 5.54 20.15
N ALA A 372 6.98 5.29 18.96
CA ALA A 372 7.73 4.85 17.80
C ALA A 372 8.60 5.97 17.21
N TYR A 373 8.09 7.20 17.19
CA TYR A 373 8.69 8.32 16.48
C TYR A 373 9.27 9.39 17.41
N ASN A 374 9.10 9.24 18.73
CA ASN A 374 9.54 10.18 19.75
C ASN A 374 9.01 11.61 19.47
N VAL A 375 7.70 11.70 19.24
CA VAL A 375 6.95 12.95 19.02
C VAL A 375 5.98 13.18 20.16
N SER A 376 5.73 14.45 20.50
CA SER A 376 4.83 14.81 21.61
C SER A 376 3.43 15.23 21.16
N SER A 377 3.26 15.50 19.87
CA SER A 377 1.98 15.71 19.20
C SER A 377 2.10 15.35 17.71
N LEU A 378 0.99 15.43 16.98
CA LEU A 378 0.95 15.21 15.53
C LEU A 378 0.91 16.51 14.71
N ARG A 379 1.35 17.62 15.30
CA ARG A 379 1.49 18.91 14.60
C ARG A 379 2.63 18.88 13.57
N THR A 380 2.55 19.74 12.57
CA THR A 380 3.55 19.81 11.48
C THR A 380 4.98 20.03 11.98
N SER A 381 5.18 20.77 13.06
CA SER A 381 6.46 21.10 13.68
C SER A 381 7.10 19.89 14.35
N GLU A 382 6.31 19.10 15.07
CA GLU A 382 6.76 17.84 15.68
C GLU A 382 7.06 16.78 14.61
N LEU A 383 6.22 16.68 13.58
CA LEU A 383 6.42 15.74 12.47
C LEU A 383 7.61 16.17 11.59
N ASN A 384 7.82 17.46 11.34
CA ASN A 384 9.02 17.96 10.67
C ASN A 384 10.28 17.65 11.48
N ALA A 385 10.24 17.81 12.81
CA ALA A 385 11.35 17.43 13.67
C ALA A 385 11.62 15.91 13.61
N PHE A 386 10.59 15.08 13.45
CA PHE A 386 10.77 13.65 13.15
C PHE A 386 11.45 13.44 11.79
N VAL A 387 10.98 14.11 10.72
CA VAL A 387 11.57 13.99 9.38
C VAL A 387 13.05 14.37 9.40
N ASP A 388 13.43 15.44 10.09
CA ASP A 388 14.83 15.84 10.26
C ASP A 388 15.67 14.79 10.98
N ARG A 389 15.12 14.13 12.02
CA ARG A 389 15.80 13.03 12.70
C ARG A 389 15.96 11.83 11.77
N ALA A 390 14.88 11.41 11.12
CA ALA A 390 14.84 10.26 10.20
C ALA A 390 15.81 10.45 9.03
N ALA A 391 16.00 11.68 8.54
CA ALA A 391 17.00 12.00 7.52
C ALA A 391 18.45 11.72 7.94
N SER A 392 18.71 11.71 9.26
CA SER A 392 20.03 11.45 9.85
C SER A 392 20.16 10.09 10.56
N ASP A 393 19.04 9.36 10.67
CA ASP A 393 18.95 8.07 11.37
C ASP A 393 18.22 7.04 10.48
N PRO A 394 18.98 6.25 9.68
CA PRO A 394 18.42 5.24 8.81
C PRO A 394 17.60 4.16 9.54
N ALA A 395 17.90 3.90 10.82
CA ALA A 395 17.16 2.91 11.61
C ALA A 395 15.77 3.45 11.98
N LEU A 396 15.67 4.75 12.29
CA LEU A 396 14.39 5.41 12.53
C LEU A 396 13.52 5.43 11.25
N LEU A 397 14.13 5.70 10.10
CA LEU A 397 13.42 5.68 8.83
C LEU A 397 13.02 4.25 8.41
N GLU A 398 13.86 3.26 8.66
CA GLU A 398 13.50 1.84 8.50
C GLU A 398 12.33 1.44 9.40
N GLN A 399 12.30 1.94 10.64
CA GLN A 399 11.19 1.69 11.55
C GLN A 399 9.88 2.32 11.04
N TYR A 400 9.92 3.56 10.53
CA TYR A 400 8.76 4.20 9.90
C TYR A 400 8.27 3.41 8.69
N TYR A 401 9.20 2.96 7.83
CA TYR A 401 8.90 2.11 6.70
C TYR A 401 8.21 0.81 7.14
N TYR A 402 8.80 0.07 8.09
CA TYR A 402 8.23 -1.19 8.59
C TYR A 402 6.85 -1.02 9.24
N ASN A 403 6.67 0.09 9.96
CA ASN A 403 5.38 0.45 10.54
C ASN A 403 4.33 0.77 9.46
N SER A 404 4.73 1.20 8.26
CA SER A 404 3.81 1.59 7.20
C SER A 404 2.98 0.40 6.70
N LYS A 405 3.51 -0.83 6.67
CA LYS A 405 2.72 -2.05 6.38
C LYS A 405 2.24 -2.77 7.63
N ALA A 406 1.97 -1.99 8.69
CA ALA A 406 1.51 -2.50 9.97
C ALA A 406 2.41 -3.62 10.51
N GLN A 407 3.73 -3.45 10.40
CA GLN A 407 4.75 -4.41 10.86
C GLN A 407 4.60 -5.81 10.21
N SER A 408 4.17 -5.86 8.95
CA SER A 408 4.09 -7.10 8.21
C SER A 408 5.47 -7.74 8.07
N TYR A 409 5.60 -9.00 8.48
CA TYR A 409 6.85 -9.76 8.31
C TYR A 409 7.17 -10.06 6.84
N LEU A 410 6.22 -9.85 5.93
CA LEU A 410 6.41 -9.96 4.48
C LEU A 410 7.03 -8.70 3.87
N GLN A 411 7.03 -7.58 4.60
CA GLN A 411 7.65 -6.35 4.14
C GLN A 411 9.18 -6.52 4.07
N SER A 412 9.74 -6.37 2.88
CA SER A 412 11.18 -6.46 2.65
C SER A 412 11.91 -5.26 3.27
N PRO A 413 13.06 -5.44 3.96
CA PRO A 413 13.76 -4.31 4.58
C PRO A 413 14.14 -3.18 3.61
N CYS A 414 14.04 -1.94 4.06
CA CYS A 414 14.36 -0.74 3.28
C CYS A 414 15.75 -0.19 3.65
N GLN A 415 16.80 -1.02 3.56
CA GLN A 415 18.12 -0.65 4.10
C GLN A 415 19.03 0.11 3.11
N ASP A 416 18.72 0.05 1.81
CA ASP A 416 19.54 0.72 0.80
C ASP A 416 19.21 2.21 0.66
N VAL A 417 20.19 2.97 0.17
CA VAL A 417 20.09 4.44 0.04
C VAL A 417 18.95 4.85 -0.90
N ALA A 418 18.63 4.07 -1.93
CA ALA A 418 17.56 4.42 -2.86
C ALA A 418 16.19 4.30 -2.20
N CYS A 419 15.96 3.21 -1.46
CA CYS A 419 14.76 3.00 -0.68
C CYS A 419 14.61 4.08 0.41
N GLN A 420 15.65 4.28 1.22
CA GLN A 420 15.67 5.29 2.28
C GLN A 420 15.41 6.71 1.73
N SER A 421 16.07 7.10 0.64
CA SER A 421 15.86 8.42 0.03
C SER A 421 14.43 8.59 -0.49
N LYS A 422 13.87 7.54 -1.12
CA LYS A 422 12.51 7.56 -1.63
C LYS A 422 11.50 7.74 -0.49
N TRP A 423 11.60 6.93 0.56
CA TRP A 423 10.69 7.00 1.71
C TRP A 423 10.81 8.31 2.47
N LEU A 424 12.02 8.84 2.64
CA LEU A 424 12.22 10.17 3.22
C LEU A 424 11.52 11.26 2.40
N CYS A 425 11.70 11.26 1.07
CA CYS A 425 11.03 12.21 0.19
C CYS A 425 9.50 12.11 0.33
N THR A 426 8.95 10.89 0.38
CA THR A 426 7.50 10.71 0.46
C THR A 426 6.87 11.27 1.73
N THR A 427 7.64 11.55 2.80
CA THR A 427 7.10 12.23 3.99
C THR A 427 6.63 13.67 3.70
N GLN A 428 7.02 14.27 2.59
CA GLN A 428 6.68 15.65 2.22
C GLN A 428 5.44 15.73 1.31
N TRP A 429 4.64 16.77 1.47
CA TRP A 429 3.39 16.97 0.72
C TRP A 429 3.60 17.75 -0.58
N TYR A 430 3.98 17.04 -1.64
CA TYR A 430 4.20 17.64 -2.96
C TYR A 430 2.92 17.79 -3.80
N THR A 431 2.93 18.79 -4.68
CA THR A 431 1.85 19.04 -5.67
C THR A 431 2.07 18.30 -7.00
N LYS A 432 3.31 17.98 -7.38
CA LYS A 432 3.67 17.41 -8.69
C LYS A 432 4.69 16.30 -8.60
N SER A 433 4.49 15.21 -9.36
CA SER A 433 5.40 14.06 -9.43
C SER A 433 6.81 14.38 -9.95
N GLU A 434 6.94 15.43 -10.77
CA GLU A 434 8.21 15.88 -11.36
C GLU A 434 9.28 16.24 -10.30
N ILE A 435 8.88 16.46 -9.04
CA ILE A 435 9.78 16.74 -7.92
C ILE A 435 10.39 15.44 -7.34
N ILE A 436 9.68 14.32 -7.43
CA ILE A 436 10.16 12.99 -6.98
C ILE A 436 10.90 12.26 -8.12
N GLU A 437 10.47 12.44 -9.37
CA GLU A 437 11.11 11.84 -10.55
C GLU A 437 12.34 12.61 -11.07
N ALA A 438 12.66 13.76 -10.48
CA ALA A 438 13.89 14.48 -10.78
C ALA A 438 15.11 13.66 -10.34
N SER A 439 15.57 12.79 -11.24
CA SER A 439 16.96 12.36 -11.33
C SER A 439 17.87 13.56 -11.02
N PRO A 440 18.94 13.39 -10.21
CA PRO A 440 19.74 14.49 -9.65
C PRO A 440 20.46 15.39 -10.67
N TYR A 441 20.24 15.19 -11.97
CA TYR A 441 20.81 15.99 -13.05
C TYR A 441 19.99 17.24 -13.43
N LYS A 442 18.77 17.44 -12.91
CA LYS A 442 17.86 18.45 -13.45
C LYS A 442 17.11 19.36 -12.46
N ILE A 443 17.48 19.40 -11.18
CA ILE A 443 16.90 20.39 -10.28
C ILE A 443 17.66 21.71 -10.45
N ARG A 444 16.94 22.79 -10.82
CA ARG A 444 17.52 24.14 -10.82
C ARG A 444 17.65 24.61 -9.37
N LEU A 445 18.76 25.27 -9.06
CA LEU A 445 19.10 25.88 -7.77
C LEU A 445 18.03 26.80 -7.15
N ALA A 446 16.96 27.14 -7.87
CA ALA A 446 15.88 27.99 -7.39
C ALA A 446 14.69 27.21 -6.77
N ASP A 447 14.63 25.88 -6.94
CA ASP A 447 13.51 25.02 -6.52
C ASP A 447 13.92 24.02 -5.40
N MET A 448 15.08 24.24 -4.75
CA MET A 448 15.64 23.32 -3.75
C MET A 448 15.32 23.79 -2.34
N ASP A 449 14.35 23.13 -1.68
CA ASP A 449 14.17 23.21 -0.23
C ASP A 449 15.26 22.39 0.51
N ASP A 450 15.48 22.69 1.79
CA ASP A 450 16.58 22.14 2.62
C ASP A 450 16.59 20.59 2.67
N VAL A 451 15.41 19.95 2.58
CA VAL A 451 15.27 18.49 2.50
C VAL A 451 15.67 17.95 1.11
N ALA A 452 15.35 18.65 0.02
CA ALA A 452 15.77 18.25 -1.33
C ALA A 452 17.31 18.30 -1.47
N TRP A 453 17.95 19.26 -0.81
CA TRP A 453 19.40 19.29 -0.64
C TRP A 453 19.91 18.09 0.17
N LYS A 454 19.29 17.75 1.31
CA LYS A 454 19.65 16.56 2.11
C LYS A 454 19.48 15.25 1.33
N CYS A 455 18.41 15.10 0.54
CA CYS A 455 18.17 13.94 -0.33
C CYS A 455 19.22 13.83 -1.45
N THR A 456 19.62 14.97 -2.03
CA THR A 456 20.69 15.02 -3.04
C THR A 456 22.06 14.75 -2.43
N ALA A 457 22.34 15.28 -1.24
CA ALA A 457 23.63 15.15 -0.55
C ALA A 457 23.84 13.74 0.05
N ALA A 458 22.81 13.11 0.60
CA ALA A 458 22.85 11.73 1.07
C ALA A 458 23.17 10.76 -0.06
N PHE A 459 22.62 10.99 -1.26
CA PHE A 459 22.95 10.21 -2.46
C PHE A 459 24.40 10.44 -2.95
N VAL A 460 24.89 11.69 -2.96
CA VAL A 460 26.28 12.00 -3.35
C VAL A 460 27.28 11.37 -2.37
N LEU A 461 27.00 11.43 -1.06
CA LEU A 461 27.84 10.82 -0.04
C LEU A 461 27.78 9.29 -0.08
N GLY A 462 26.61 8.70 -0.33
CA GLY A 462 26.44 7.25 -0.54
C GLY A 462 27.13 6.74 -1.79
N ALA A 463 27.01 7.45 -2.92
CA ALA A 463 27.71 7.12 -4.16
C ALA A 463 29.23 7.33 -4.04
N ALA A 464 29.67 8.36 -3.33
CA ALA A 464 31.08 8.59 -3.03
C ALA A 464 31.63 7.50 -2.10
N ALA A 465 30.91 7.11 -1.04
CA ALA A 465 31.29 6.03 -0.14
C ALA A 465 31.31 4.68 -0.88
N HIS A 466 30.31 4.38 -1.71
CA HIS A 466 30.27 3.17 -2.52
C HIS A 466 31.38 3.15 -3.58
N TYR A 467 31.67 4.29 -4.22
CA TYR A 467 32.80 4.43 -5.14
C TYR A 467 34.15 4.31 -4.42
N PHE A 468 34.29 4.83 -3.19
CA PHE A 468 35.51 4.72 -2.39
C PHE A 468 35.73 3.29 -1.88
N ILE A 469 34.68 2.63 -1.41
CA ILE A 469 34.73 1.23 -0.95
C ILE A 469 34.96 0.30 -2.15
N SER A 470 34.27 0.51 -3.26
CA SER A 470 34.44 -0.27 -4.49
C SER A 470 35.83 -0.05 -5.12
N SER A 471 36.37 1.18 -5.07
CA SER A 471 37.73 1.46 -5.56
C SER A 471 38.83 0.91 -4.63
N GLN A 472 38.61 0.87 -3.30
CA GLN A 472 39.52 0.20 -2.37
C GLN A 472 39.50 -1.32 -2.54
N LEU A 473 38.32 -1.94 -2.63
CA LEU A 473 38.17 -3.38 -2.91
C LEU A 473 38.77 -3.78 -4.27
N LEU A 474 38.59 -2.95 -5.31
CA LEU A 474 39.23 -3.16 -6.62
C LEU A 474 40.75 -2.94 -6.60
N SER A 475 41.26 -2.09 -5.70
CA SER A 475 42.70 -1.91 -5.50
C SER A 475 43.34 -3.07 -4.75
N ASP A 476 42.64 -3.65 -3.77
CA ASP A 476 43.10 -4.82 -3.02
C ASP A 476 43.08 -6.10 -3.89
N VAL A 477 42.06 -6.27 -4.73
CA VAL A 477 41.98 -7.37 -5.71
C VAL A 477 43.06 -7.24 -6.80
N LYS A 478 43.44 -6.03 -7.21
CA LYS A 478 44.55 -5.81 -8.17
C LYS A 478 45.94 -5.98 -7.55
N SER A 479 46.10 -5.79 -6.24
CA SER A 479 47.37 -6.08 -5.55
C SER A 479 47.62 -7.59 -5.39
N SER A 480 46.56 -8.40 -5.30
CA SER A 480 46.65 -9.85 -5.10
C SER A 480 46.85 -10.69 -6.38
N SER A 481 46.75 -10.08 -7.58
CA SER A 481 46.73 -10.82 -8.86
C SER A 481 47.95 -10.59 -9.77
N ASN A 482 49.00 -9.92 -9.30
CA ASN A 482 50.18 -9.62 -10.11
C ASN A 482 51.50 -9.98 -9.42
N SER A 483 51.77 -11.27 -9.24
CA SER A 483 53.15 -11.79 -9.31
C SER A 483 53.18 -13.30 -9.55
N SER A 484 53.48 -13.72 -10.78
CA SER A 484 54.55 -14.69 -11.06
C SER A 484 54.57 -15.11 -12.53
N SER A 485 55.64 -14.71 -13.22
CA SER A 485 56.10 -15.25 -14.49
C SER A 485 57.24 -16.26 -14.26
N ASN A 486 57.25 -17.32 -15.08
CA ASN A 486 58.24 -18.39 -15.28
C ASN A 486 59.70 -18.17 -14.82
N ALA A 487 60.33 -19.21 -14.25
CA ALA A 487 61.47 -19.95 -14.82
C ALA A 487 62.04 -21.03 -13.87
N GLU A 488 62.75 -22.00 -14.46
CA GLU A 488 63.11 -23.35 -14.00
C GLU A 488 64.28 -23.51 -13.00
N SER A 489 64.23 -24.68 -12.32
CA SER A 489 65.33 -25.63 -12.02
C SER A 489 66.16 -25.56 -10.71
N LYS A 490 66.04 -26.69 -9.98
CA LYS A 490 67.04 -27.54 -9.29
C LYS A 490 67.80 -27.08 -8.01
N SER A 491 67.89 -28.09 -7.13
CA SER A 491 68.85 -28.34 -6.02
C SER A 491 68.66 -27.48 -4.76
N SER A 492 68.99 -27.89 -3.54
CA SER A 492 69.17 -29.15 -2.82
C SER A 492 69.42 -28.74 -1.35
N GLU A 493 69.21 -29.66 -0.40
CA GLU A 493 69.80 -29.67 0.95
C GLU A 493 69.26 -28.72 2.07
N THR A 494 68.43 -29.34 2.92
CA THR A 494 68.58 -29.54 4.38
C THR A 494 69.16 -28.45 5.31
N ALA A 495 68.29 -28.09 6.28
CA ALA A 495 68.51 -28.06 7.75
C ALA A 495 69.36 -26.89 8.29
N VAL A 496 69.14 -26.26 9.46
CA VAL A 496 68.74 -26.70 10.82
C VAL A 496 68.38 -25.43 11.64
N GLU A 497 67.42 -25.58 12.59
CA GLU A 497 67.17 -24.84 13.86
C GLU A 497 66.94 -23.30 13.86
N SER A 498 66.05 -22.72 14.69
CA SER A 498 65.73 -23.06 16.08
C SER A 498 64.32 -22.59 16.48
N ARG A 499 63.67 -23.41 17.32
CA ARG A 499 62.45 -23.14 18.09
C ARG A 499 62.80 -22.62 19.49
N SER A 500 61.90 -21.86 20.09
CA SER A 500 61.36 -22.05 21.46
C SER A 500 60.34 -20.94 21.75
N GLU A 501 59.03 -21.22 21.75
CA GLU A 501 58.19 -21.68 22.89
C GLU A 501 57.67 -20.51 23.75
N ALA A 502 56.37 -20.21 23.72
CA ALA A 502 55.25 -20.83 24.47
C ALA A 502 55.15 -20.30 25.92
N SER A 503 53.98 -19.86 26.41
CA SER A 503 52.99 -20.69 27.12
C SER A 503 52.02 -19.73 27.85
N SER A 504 50.70 -19.93 27.92
CA SER A 504 50.03 -20.86 28.85
C SER A 504 48.50 -20.82 28.64
N ARG A 505 47.85 -21.97 28.34
CA ARG A 505 47.04 -22.87 29.22
C ARG A 505 45.59 -22.40 29.50
N SER A 506 44.56 -23.01 28.88
CA SER A 506 43.79 -24.26 29.24
C SER A 506 42.87 -24.07 30.46
N SER A 507 41.62 -24.53 30.59
CA SER A 507 40.73 -25.58 30.03
C SER A 507 39.27 -25.16 30.38
N SER A 508 38.15 -25.57 29.76
CA SER A 508 37.52 -26.91 29.62
C SER A 508 36.12 -26.68 28.99
N GLY A 509 35.65 -27.48 28.03
CA GLY A 509 34.64 -28.51 28.30
C GLY A 509 33.61 -28.59 27.16
N SER A 510 33.28 -29.82 26.77
CA SER A 510 32.50 -30.33 25.63
C SER A 510 31.00 -29.97 25.65
N SER A 511 30.39 -29.54 24.53
CA SER A 511 29.67 -30.32 23.50
C SER A 511 28.16 -30.43 23.76
N GLU A 512 27.35 -29.84 22.88
CA GLU A 512 26.20 -30.48 22.21
C GLU A 512 25.57 -29.48 21.21
N ASP A 513 25.74 -29.84 19.93
CA ASP A 513 24.86 -29.70 18.77
C ASP A 513 23.80 -28.59 18.76
N TRP A 514 23.89 -27.70 17.76
CA TRP A 514 22.82 -27.28 16.83
C TRP A 514 23.47 -26.42 15.73
N GLU A 515 24.12 -27.04 14.73
CA GLU A 515 24.50 -26.31 13.51
C GLU A 515 23.24 -26.07 12.67
N GLY A 516 22.83 -24.80 12.58
CA GLY A 516 21.79 -24.35 11.66
C GLY A 516 22.33 -24.29 10.24
N GLU A 517 21.68 -25.02 9.34
CA GLU A 517 21.73 -24.75 7.90
C GLU A 517 20.72 -23.65 7.60
N ASP A 518 21.20 -22.45 7.23
CA ASP A 518 20.54 -21.61 6.23
C ASP A 518 21.49 -20.48 5.80
N SER A 519 22.40 -20.82 4.87
CA SER A 519 22.96 -19.85 3.94
C SER A 519 22.47 -20.20 2.55
N ALA A 520 21.24 -19.79 2.20
CA ALA A 520 20.74 -19.93 0.85
C ALA A 520 21.57 -19.05 -0.09
N SER A 521 22.51 -19.66 -0.82
CA SER A 521 23.24 -18.98 -1.89
C SER A 521 22.24 -18.66 -3.01
N TRP A 522 21.93 -17.38 -3.23
CA TRP A 522 21.02 -16.96 -4.30
C TRP A 522 21.58 -17.37 -5.66
N VAL A 523 20.92 -18.36 -6.29
CA VAL A 523 21.30 -18.85 -7.62
C VAL A 523 20.82 -17.83 -8.67
N PRO A 524 21.66 -17.43 -9.65
CA PRO A 524 21.21 -16.50 -10.69
C PRO A 524 20.03 -17.04 -11.51
N HIS A 525 19.04 -16.20 -11.80
CA HIS A 525 17.82 -16.52 -12.55
C HIS A 525 17.68 -15.65 -13.80
N LYS A 526 16.97 -16.15 -14.83
CA LYS A 526 16.62 -15.37 -16.03
C LYS A 526 15.25 -15.77 -16.57
N MET A 527 14.75 -15.00 -17.52
CA MET A 527 13.62 -15.33 -18.39
C MET A 527 14.07 -15.22 -19.85
N VAL A 528 13.61 -16.13 -20.70
CA VAL A 528 13.94 -16.14 -22.13
C VAL A 528 12.67 -15.97 -22.96
N MET A 529 12.73 -15.12 -23.97
CA MET A 529 11.68 -14.94 -24.97
C MET A 529 12.17 -15.45 -26.33
N CYS A 530 11.63 -16.59 -26.76
CA CYS A 530 11.88 -17.18 -28.07
C CYS A 530 10.94 -16.56 -29.10
N VAL A 531 11.49 -15.74 -29.99
CA VAL A 531 10.76 -14.96 -31.00
C VAL A 531 10.81 -15.66 -32.35
N ARG A 532 9.64 -15.88 -32.96
CA ARG A 532 9.54 -16.40 -34.32
C ARG A 532 10.00 -15.41 -35.37
N THR A 533 11.10 -15.74 -36.04
CA THR A 533 11.72 -14.92 -37.09
C THR A 533 11.05 -15.11 -38.46
N ASP A 534 10.44 -16.28 -38.70
CA ASP A 534 9.74 -16.63 -39.94
C ASP A 534 8.50 -15.77 -40.20
N LEU A 535 7.89 -15.23 -39.14
CA LEU A 535 6.80 -14.26 -39.21
C LEU A 535 7.23 -12.86 -39.69
N LYS A 536 8.54 -12.60 -39.80
CA LYS A 536 9.11 -11.32 -40.28
C LYS A 536 8.53 -10.09 -39.56
N MET A 537 8.27 -10.21 -38.26
CA MET A 537 7.69 -9.14 -37.46
C MET A 537 8.57 -7.88 -37.44
N GLY A 538 7.95 -6.70 -37.53
CA GLY A 538 8.66 -5.43 -37.31
C GLY A 538 9.14 -5.28 -35.86
N LYS A 539 10.21 -4.52 -35.62
CA LYS A 539 10.83 -4.32 -34.30
C LYS A 539 9.82 -3.89 -33.20
N GLY A 540 8.91 -2.97 -33.52
CA GLY A 540 7.89 -2.53 -32.57
C GLY A 540 6.88 -3.63 -32.20
N LYS A 541 6.50 -4.48 -33.16
CA LYS A 541 5.63 -5.64 -32.90
C LYS A 541 6.35 -6.69 -32.06
N ILE A 542 7.62 -6.97 -32.36
CA ILE A 542 8.45 -7.88 -31.56
C ILE A 542 8.50 -7.41 -30.10
N ALA A 543 8.78 -6.12 -29.87
CA ALA A 543 8.82 -5.57 -28.52
C ALA A 543 7.49 -5.76 -27.77
N ALA A 544 6.36 -5.41 -28.39
CA ALA A 544 5.04 -5.59 -27.80
C ALA A 544 4.73 -7.06 -27.47
N GLN A 545 5.05 -7.99 -28.37
CA GLN A 545 4.81 -9.42 -28.16
C GLN A 545 5.73 -9.98 -27.06
N CYS A 546 6.99 -9.52 -26.95
CA CYS A 546 7.87 -9.88 -25.84
C CYS A 546 7.34 -9.35 -24.49
N CYS A 547 6.77 -8.15 -24.45
CA CYS A 547 6.12 -7.62 -23.24
C CYS A 547 4.94 -8.50 -22.81
N HIS A 548 4.07 -8.88 -23.76
CA HIS A 548 2.95 -9.79 -23.48
C HIS A 548 3.44 -11.17 -23.00
N ALA A 549 4.49 -11.71 -23.62
CA ALA A 549 5.07 -12.99 -23.24
C ALA A 549 5.66 -12.96 -21.84
N THR A 550 6.34 -11.86 -21.50
CA THR A 550 6.92 -11.61 -20.18
C THR A 550 5.83 -11.54 -19.11
N LEU A 551 4.77 -10.74 -19.35
CA LEU A 551 3.67 -10.59 -18.40
C LEU A 551 2.91 -11.90 -18.18
N GLY A 552 2.64 -12.65 -19.26
CA GLY A 552 1.97 -13.94 -19.16
C GLY A 552 2.79 -14.99 -18.40
N ALA A 553 4.10 -15.05 -18.65
CA ALA A 553 5.01 -15.93 -17.90
C ALA A 553 5.14 -15.52 -16.44
N TYR A 554 5.24 -14.22 -16.16
CA TYR A 554 5.30 -13.67 -14.81
C TYR A 554 4.06 -14.05 -14.01
N LYS A 555 2.85 -13.71 -14.49
CA LYS A 555 1.58 -14.06 -13.80
C LYS A 555 1.46 -15.55 -13.51
N ARG A 556 1.95 -16.40 -14.42
CA ARG A 556 1.94 -17.86 -14.23
C ARG A 556 2.98 -18.32 -13.21
N ALA A 557 4.16 -17.69 -13.20
CA ALA A 557 5.25 -18.02 -12.30
C ALA A 557 5.00 -17.52 -10.87
N SER A 558 4.36 -16.36 -10.70
CA SER A 558 3.98 -15.84 -9.39
C SER A 558 3.08 -16.83 -8.64
N LYS A 559 2.23 -17.57 -9.36
CA LYS A 559 1.36 -18.61 -8.79
C LYS A 559 2.02 -19.97 -8.60
N ARG A 560 2.96 -20.35 -9.48
CA ARG A 560 3.50 -21.74 -9.53
C ARG A 560 4.87 -21.89 -8.89
N THR A 561 5.69 -20.84 -8.95
CA THR A 561 7.09 -20.84 -8.53
C THR A 561 7.45 -19.46 -7.94
N PRO A 562 6.79 -19.04 -6.85
CA PRO A 562 7.00 -17.70 -6.27
C PRO A 562 8.46 -17.47 -5.86
N ASP A 563 9.17 -18.49 -5.37
CA ASP A 563 10.60 -18.39 -5.04
C ASP A 563 11.48 -18.01 -6.24
N ALA A 564 11.20 -18.59 -7.42
CA ALA A 564 11.94 -18.29 -8.63
C ALA A 564 11.64 -16.88 -9.15
N VAL A 565 10.41 -16.38 -8.91
CA VAL A 565 10.05 -14.99 -9.20
C VAL A 565 10.78 -14.05 -8.26
N ARG A 566 10.75 -14.29 -6.94
CA ARG A 566 11.49 -13.49 -5.96
C ARG A 566 12.98 -13.45 -6.26
N ALA A 567 13.60 -14.60 -6.53
CA ALA A 567 15.01 -14.67 -6.89
C ALA A 567 15.33 -13.91 -8.18
N TRP A 568 14.45 -13.96 -9.17
CA TRP A 568 14.62 -13.22 -10.43
C TRP A 568 14.42 -11.70 -10.25
N GLU A 569 13.48 -11.29 -9.41
CA GLU A 569 13.23 -9.88 -9.06
C GLU A 569 14.42 -9.26 -8.33
N MET A 570 14.97 -9.96 -7.34
CA MET A 570 16.15 -9.50 -6.59
C MET A 570 17.44 -9.48 -7.43
N LEU A 571 17.52 -10.26 -8.52
CA LEU A 571 18.70 -10.39 -9.36
C LEU A 571 18.59 -9.63 -10.70
N GLY A 572 17.82 -8.54 -10.72
CA GLY A 572 17.76 -7.59 -11.84
C GLY A 572 16.88 -8.02 -13.00
N GLN A 573 16.03 -9.04 -12.81
CA GLN A 573 14.97 -9.45 -13.72
C GLN A 573 15.45 -9.69 -15.17
N ALA A 574 16.58 -10.38 -15.33
CA ALA A 574 17.23 -10.59 -16.63
C ALA A 574 16.28 -11.23 -17.65
N LYS A 575 16.14 -10.59 -18.81
CA LYS A 575 15.30 -11.01 -19.94
C LYS A 575 16.16 -11.15 -21.20
N VAL A 576 16.10 -12.30 -21.87
CA VAL A 576 16.94 -12.58 -23.04
C VAL A 576 16.06 -12.97 -24.24
N CYS A 577 16.17 -12.23 -25.33
CA CYS A 577 15.44 -12.52 -26.57
C CYS A 577 16.26 -13.46 -27.47
N LEU A 578 15.68 -14.59 -27.85
CA LEU A 578 16.29 -15.61 -28.71
C LEU A 578 15.48 -15.81 -30.00
N LYS A 579 16.14 -16.31 -31.04
CA LYS A 579 15.55 -16.63 -32.35
C LYS A 579 15.06 -18.06 -32.39
N VAL A 580 13.87 -18.25 -32.94
CA VAL A 580 13.34 -19.54 -33.43
C VAL A 580 12.82 -19.35 -34.84
N ASP A 581 13.04 -20.34 -35.70
CA ASP A 581 12.81 -20.21 -37.15
C ASP A 581 11.47 -20.82 -37.59
N SER A 582 10.69 -21.40 -36.67
CA SER A 582 9.36 -21.95 -36.97
C SER A 582 8.45 -22.06 -35.74
N GLU A 583 7.14 -22.23 -35.98
CA GLU A 583 6.18 -22.55 -34.92
C GLU A 583 6.43 -23.91 -34.28
N GLU A 584 6.81 -24.89 -35.08
CA GLU A 584 7.07 -26.27 -34.62
C GLU A 584 8.24 -26.30 -33.63
N GLU A 585 9.35 -25.63 -33.96
CA GLU A 585 10.50 -25.48 -33.07
C GLU A 585 10.11 -24.79 -31.75
N MET A 586 9.33 -23.70 -31.83
CA MET A 586 8.86 -22.98 -30.65
C MET A 586 7.98 -23.87 -29.75
N LEU A 587 7.05 -24.63 -30.33
CA LEU A 587 6.18 -25.52 -29.56
C LEU A 587 6.95 -26.69 -28.94
N ALA A 588 7.94 -27.24 -29.65
CA ALA A 588 8.84 -28.26 -29.09
C ALA A 588 9.63 -27.73 -27.88
N LEU A 589 10.06 -26.46 -27.88
CA LEU A 589 10.70 -25.83 -26.72
C LEU A 589 9.72 -25.64 -25.55
N ALA A 590 8.46 -25.29 -25.83
CA ALA A 590 7.42 -25.16 -24.80
C ALA A 590 7.12 -26.49 -24.11
N GLU A 591 7.04 -27.58 -24.89
CA GLU A 591 6.85 -28.95 -24.39
C GLU A 591 8.03 -29.38 -23.52
N ARG A 592 9.27 -29.22 -24.01
CA ARG A 592 10.48 -29.51 -23.23
C ARG A 592 10.55 -28.70 -21.93
N ALA A 593 10.15 -27.43 -21.95
CA ALA A 593 10.08 -26.61 -20.75
C ALA A 593 9.05 -27.14 -19.74
N ALA A 594 7.89 -27.59 -20.22
CA ALA A 594 6.88 -28.21 -19.37
C ALA A 594 7.37 -29.54 -18.75
N GLU A 595 8.08 -30.37 -19.51
CA GLU A 595 8.68 -31.63 -19.03
C GLU A 595 9.71 -31.40 -17.91
N HIS A 596 10.45 -30.29 -17.97
CA HIS A 596 11.43 -29.91 -16.95
C HIS A 596 10.81 -29.10 -15.79
N GLY A 597 9.47 -29.02 -15.73
CA GLY A 597 8.75 -28.30 -14.68
C GLY A 597 8.87 -26.77 -14.77
N LEU A 598 9.38 -26.22 -15.87
CA LEU A 598 9.56 -24.79 -16.04
C LEU A 598 8.26 -24.10 -16.47
N VAL A 599 8.02 -22.93 -15.89
CA VAL A 599 6.93 -22.06 -16.30
C VAL A 599 7.19 -21.58 -17.72
N ASN A 600 6.18 -21.71 -18.57
CA ASN A 600 6.21 -21.19 -19.93
C ASN A 600 4.85 -20.58 -20.33
N TYR A 601 4.91 -19.67 -21.30
CA TYR A 601 3.75 -18.94 -21.81
C TYR A 601 3.92 -18.62 -23.30
N VAL A 602 2.91 -18.93 -24.12
CA VAL A 602 2.92 -18.67 -25.57
C VAL A 602 1.93 -17.56 -25.88
N VAL A 603 2.41 -16.51 -26.55
CA VAL A 603 1.57 -15.41 -27.05
C VAL A 603 0.92 -15.81 -28.36
N VAL A 604 -0.39 -15.58 -28.45
CA VAL A 604 -1.21 -15.74 -29.65
C VAL A 604 -1.67 -14.36 -30.11
N ASP A 605 -1.40 -13.98 -31.36
CA ASP A 605 -1.77 -12.65 -31.85
C ASP A 605 -3.26 -12.56 -32.16
N ALA A 606 -3.95 -11.59 -31.56
CA ALA A 606 -5.38 -11.34 -31.75
C ALA A 606 -5.74 -10.68 -33.11
N GLY A 607 -4.82 -10.68 -34.08
CA GLY A 607 -5.11 -10.33 -35.48
C GLY A 607 -5.34 -8.85 -35.80
N ARG A 608 -4.89 -7.90 -34.96
CA ARG A 608 -5.09 -6.44 -35.18
C ARG A 608 -3.93 -5.75 -35.95
N THR A 609 -2.98 -6.50 -36.53
CA THR A 609 -1.78 -5.97 -37.23
C THR A 609 -1.24 -6.90 -38.34
N GLN A 610 -0.02 -6.66 -38.85
CA GLN A 610 0.68 -7.25 -40.02
C GLN A 610 0.80 -8.79 -40.13
N ILE A 611 0.22 -9.59 -39.21
CA ILE A 611 0.33 -11.06 -39.18
C ILE A 611 -1.08 -11.65 -39.20
N ALA A 612 -1.22 -12.87 -39.74
CA ALA A 612 -2.48 -13.59 -39.71
C ALA A 612 -2.98 -13.77 -38.26
N PRO A 613 -4.28 -13.58 -37.98
CA PRO A 613 -4.89 -13.88 -36.69
C PRO A 613 -4.56 -15.30 -36.21
N ASP A 614 -4.47 -15.49 -34.90
CA ASP A 614 -4.19 -16.76 -34.22
C ASP A 614 -2.76 -17.31 -34.41
N SER A 615 -1.86 -16.51 -34.99
CA SER A 615 -0.45 -16.87 -35.07
C SER A 615 0.19 -16.86 -33.68
N LYS A 616 0.87 -17.96 -33.32
CA LYS A 616 1.70 -18.01 -32.12
C LYS A 616 3.01 -17.28 -32.40
N THR A 617 3.33 -16.23 -31.66
CA THR A 617 4.38 -15.27 -32.03
C THR A 617 5.64 -15.39 -31.17
N VAL A 618 5.49 -15.46 -29.85
CA VAL A 618 6.58 -15.47 -28.88
C VAL A 618 6.28 -16.47 -27.77
N LEU A 619 7.24 -17.32 -27.46
CA LEU A 619 7.25 -18.18 -26.28
C LEU A 619 8.13 -17.54 -25.21
N SER A 620 7.65 -17.47 -23.98
CA SER A 620 8.47 -17.15 -22.80
C SER A 620 8.69 -18.39 -21.94
N ILE A 621 9.91 -18.58 -21.43
CA ILE A 621 10.31 -19.64 -20.49
C ILE A 621 10.98 -19.00 -19.28
N GLY A 622 10.56 -19.39 -18.08
CA GLY A 622 11.01 -18.85 -16.80
C GLY A 622 10.04 -17.83 -16.18
N PRO A 623 10.46 -17.11 -15.12
CA PRO A 623 11.82 -17.06 -14.59
C PRO A 623 12.26 -18.36 -13.90
N ALA A 624 13.53 -18.75 -14.09
CA ALA A 624 14.12 -19.95 -13.50
C ALA A 624 15.67 -19.83 -13.45
N PRO A 625 16.37 -20.72 -12.70
CA PRO A 625 17.84 -20.71 -12.63
C PRO A 625 18.49 -20.80 -14.02
N LEU A 626 19.62 -20.11 -14.23
CA LEU A 626 20.27 -20.05 -15.57
C LEU A 626 20.49 -21.44 -16.19
N LYS A 627 21.02 -22.39 -15.40
CA LYS A 627 21.34 -23.74 -15.88
C LYS A 627 20.11 -24.47 -16.42
N ALA A 628 18.96 -24.36 -15.74
CA ALA A 628 17.72 -25.01 -16.15
C ALA A 628 17.17 -24.43 -17.45
N ILE A 629 17.29 -23.11 -17.64
CA ILE A 629 16.89 -22.47 -18.90
C ILE A 629 17.87 -22.80 -20.03
N ASP A 630 19.18 -22.76 -19.76
CA ASP A 630 20.22 -23.02 -20.77
C ASP A 630 20.23 -24.46 -21.29
N GLU A 631 19.79 -25.43 -20.49
CA GLU A 631 19.58 -26.81 -20.93
C GLU A 631 18.57 -26.92 -22.08
N ILE A 632 17.60 -26.01 -22.11
CA ILE A 632 16.55 -25.97 -23.13
C ILE A 632 16.93 -25.03 -24.27
N THR A 633 17.43 -23.83 -23.96
CA THR A 633 17.56 -22.75 -24.94
C THR A 633 19.00 -22.38 -25.29
N GLY A 634 20.01 -22.98 -24.65
CA GLY A 634 21.42 -22.55 -24.78
C GLY A 634 22.03 -22.71 -26.19
N HIS A 635 21.37 -23.46 -27.07
CA HIS A 635 21.77 -23.64 -28.47
C HIS A 635 21.19 -22.56 -29.41
N LEU A 636 20.21 -21.78 -28.94
CA LEU A 636 19.54 -20.75 -29.74
C LEU A 636 20.37 -19.46 -29.79
N LYS A 637 20.18 -18.69 -30.88
CA LYS A 637 20.91 -17.43 -31.11
C LYS A 637 20.15 -16.23 -30.57
N LEU A 638 20.86 -15.21 -30.11
CA LEU A 638 20.28 -13.93 -29.71
C LEU A 638 19.59 -13.21 -30.89
N MET A 639 18.48 -12.50 -30.58
CA MET A 639 17.67 -11.70 -31.51
C MET A 639 18.46 -10.60 -32.23
#